data_AF-A0A4Q7Y2I4-F1
#
_entry.id   AF-A0A4Q7Y2I4-F1
#
_cell.length_a   1.000
_cell.length_b   1.000
_cell.length_c   1.000
_cell.angle_alpha   90.00
_cell.angle_beta   90.00
_cell.angle_gamma   90.00
#
_symmetry.space_group_name_H-M   'P 1'
#
loop_
_entity.id
_entity.type
_entity.pdbx_description
1 polymer ?
#
loop_
_entity_poly.entity_id
_entity_poly.type
_entity_poly.pdbx_seq_one_letter_code
_entity_poly.pdbx_strand_id
1 'polypeptide(L)'
;MAGRGRIRAADIALVRERSKIDEIVGEHLQLKRAGGGSLKGLCPFHDEKSPSFQVTPSRNLFHCLAGETGVLTQDGVVPIRELAGKTVRVLNGDGGWVEAPFKAYGIQRLMKLTLTRNGRTKVVHATDEHRWFVPSGALRQNRREKFTKDLRAGDRLSHSFPMSRVLNPATRPSPFGIARGLVYGDGTRGGAGSVANLFGEKDAQLATYFAGCRSWEGDGVTKYYGLPAYFKDERPSLDEDMSYLLGWLAGYFAADGCVAEDGDAILNSARVEDLEYVRTLCTRLGIGTFGVAKQTRVGIDGVPSDIYNVRFMTKGLPESFFLLEQHRRRFLANDKKYERKNWVVQSVEWSDRVEEVYCAEVPGTHAFTLEDNLLTGNCFGCGVGGDVISFVQQIDHLSFAEAVELLANRANIELKYEDDGGRPTAGPDRASVGQRARLVAANTAAAAFYAEQLGTPEATPARQFLADRAFDRQAALDFGCGYAPGGWDALTRHLRAKGFTQAELVTGGLAKESSRGTLIDRFHRRLIWPIRDITGDVIGFGARKLMDDDPGPKYLNTPETPLYKKSSVLYGIDRAKRDIAKRHQAVVVEGYTDVMACHLAGVTTAVASCGTAFGAEHIGVLRRLLMDQDEFRGEVVYTFDGDAAGQAAAMKTFAEDQRFVGQTFVAVEPNGNDPCELRQEHGDAAVRDLVARRTPLIAFVLKTTLAGYDLDTVEGRVAALEKTVPLVAGIKDHALRPAYARELAGMIGNTDEAEVQERVRRLTGNGGGAPSRGRPRAPKRTPDDAAVAVEREAVKAALQVPEYAGPTFDAIPPSAYTDPDYAAVAAAVAGAGGAAGATVTGAAWLDELAAHCDRESARALLTALAVEPMRSVTGDSDPTYVNAILARLQEMATVREIAGIKGRLQRMNPVEQADDYMKAFKQLMDLEQLAISLRKRAVGGLG
;
A
#
# COMPACT_ATOMS: atom_id res chain seq x y z
N MET A 1 6.64 -0.93 -30.34
CA MET A 1 5.99 -1.61 -31.48
C MET A 1 5.42 -0.53 -32.38
N ALA A 2 5.82 -0.49 -33.64
CA ALA A 2 5.28 0.43 -34.64
C ALA A 2 4.29 -0.33 -35.54
N GLY A 3 3.12 0.27 -35.80
CA GLY A 3 2.31 0.01 -37.00
C GLY A 3 1.33 -1.17 -37.00
N ARG A 4 0.51 -1.39 -35.96
CA ARG A 4 -0.77 -2.10 -36.16
C ARG A 4 -1.86 -1.05 -36.40
N GLY A 5 -2.48 -1.06 -37.59
CA GLY A 5 -3.66 -0.25 -37.87
C GLY A 5 -4.79 -0.56 -36.87
N ARG A 6 -5.65 0.41 -36.60
CA ARG A 6 -6.82 0.26 -35.72
C ARG A 6 -7.92 -0.51 -36.47
N ILE A 7 -8.57 -1.46 -35.81
CA ILE A 7 -9.76 -2.14 -36.38
C ILE A 7 -10.85 -1.08 -36.61
N ARG A 8 -11.49 -1.12 -37.78
CA ARG A 8 -12.54 -0.18 -38.16
C ARG A 8 -13.70 -0.23 -37.17
N ALA A 9 -14.16 0.93 -36.71
CA ALA A 9 -15.23 1.01 -35.71
C ALA A 9 -16.55 0.34 -36.18
N ALA A 10 -16.83 0.40 -37.48
CA ALA A 10 -17.99 -0.27 -38.08
C ALA A 10 -17.91 -1.81 -37.96
N ASP A 11 -16.71 -2.39 -38.10
CA ASP A 11 -16.52 -3.84 -38.01
C ASP A 11 -16.61 -4.29 -36.54
N ILE A 12 -16.08 -3.49 -35.60
CA ILE A 12 -16.27 -3.71 -34.15
C ILE A 12 -17.76 -3.71 -33.80
N ALA A 13 -18.53 -2.74 -34.30
CA ALA A 13 -19.97 -2.67 -34.08
C ALA A 13 -20.70 -3.89 -34.66
N LEU A 14 -20.31 -4.33 -35.86
CA LEU A 14 -20.87 -5.53 -36.48
C LEU A 14 -20.54 -6.81 -35.71
N VAL A 15 -19.32 -6.92 -35.16
CA VAL A 15 -18.91 -8.02 -34.27
C VAL A 15 -19.77 -8.03 -33.01
N ARG A 16 -20.02 -6.86 -32.39
CA ARG A 16 -20.91 -6.73 -31.23
C ARG A 16 -22.34 -7.16 -31.56
N GLU A 17 -22.85 -6.76 -32.71
CA GLU A 17 -24.22 -7.07 -33.14
C GLU A 17 -24.41 -8.57 -33.42
N ARG A 18 -23.46 -9.21 -34.10
CA ARG A 18 -23.58 -10.62 -34.49
C ARG A 18 -23.18 -11.62 -33.41
N SER A 19 -22.36 -11.20 -32.45
CA SER A 19 -21.94 -12.06 -31.34
C SER A 19 -22.99 -12.03 -30.25
N LYS A 20 -23.92 -12.98 -30.29
CA LYS A 20 -24.97 -13.11 -29.28
C LYS A 20 -24.37 -13.53 -27.94
N ILE A 21 -24.49 -12.65 -26.95
CA ILE A 21 -23.88 -12.82 -25.64
C ILE A 21 -24.35 -14.08 -24.90
N ASP A 22 -25.58 -14.54 -25.11
CA ASP A 22 -26.09 -15.76 -24.49
C ASP A 22 -25.50 -17.04 -25.08
N GLU A 23 -25.27 -17.07 -26.39
CA GLU A 23 -24.59 -18.18 -27.06
C GLU A 23 -23.12 -18.24 -26.61
N ILE A 24 -22.43 -17.10 -26.58
CA ILE A 24 -21.02 -17.02 -26.15
C ILE A 24 -20.87 -17.37 -24.67
N VAL A 25 -21.67 -16.80 -23.78
CA VAL A 25 -21.59 -17.10 -22.33
C VAL A 25 -21.98 -18.56 -22.06
N GLY A 26 -22.96 -19.10 -22.78
CA GLY A 26 -23.46 -20.46 -22.61
C GLY A 26 -22.43 -21.56 -22.86
N GLU A 27 -21.33 -21.23 -23.54
CA GLU A 27 -20.21 -22.16 -23.77
C GLU A 27 -19.30 -22.30 -22.55
N HIS A 28 -19.21 -21.26 -21.73
CA HIS A 28 -18.37 -21.26 -20.53
C HIS A 28 -19.17 -21.61 -19.27
N LEU A 29 -20.49 -21.39 -19.28
CA LEU A 29 -21.34 -21.46 -18.11
C LEU A 29 -22.71 -22.08 -18.42
N GLN A 30 -23.24 -22.84 -17.45
CA GLN A 30 -24.65 -23.23 -17.52
C GLN A 30 -25.56 -22.06 -17.17
N LEU A 31 -26.39 -21.66 -18.14
CA LEU A 31 -27.40 -20.62 -18.01
C LEU A 31 -28.80 -21.21 -17.82
N LYS A 32 -29.57 -20.67 -16.87
CA LYS A 32 -30.99 -21.01 -16.60
C LYS A 32 -31.88 -19.79 -16.87
N ARG A 33 -33.12 -20.00 -17.32
CA ARG A 33 -34.05 -18.89 -17.55
C ARG A 33 -34.42 -18.19 -16.23
N ALA A 34 -34.37 -16.86 -16.22
CA ALA A 34 -34.66 -16.02 -15.06
C ALA A 34 -35.95 -15.17 -15.21
N GLY A 35 -36.72 -15.38 -16.28
CA GLY A 35 -37.94 -14.62 -16.59
C GLY A 35 -37.66 -13.39 -17.47
N GLY A 36 -38.69 -12.88 -18.16
CA GLY A 36 -38.60 -11.64 -18.96
C GLY A 36 -37.67 -11.68 -20.18
N GLY A 37 -37.24 -12.87 -20.62
CA GLY A 37 -36.27 -13.02 -21.71
C GLY A 37 -34.80 -13.08 -21.26
N SER A 38 -34.53 -13.00 -19.95
CA SER A 38 -33.18 -13.02 -19.37
C SER A 38 -32.75 -14.42 -18.91
N LEU A 39 -31.44 -14.65 -18.89
CA LEU A 39 -30.77 -15.88 -18.44
C LEU A 39 -29.92 -15.59 -17.20
N LYS A 40 -29.70 -16.60 -16.35
CA LYS A 40 -28.90 -16.50 -15.12
C LYS A 40 -28.02 -17.75 -14.92
N GLY A 41 -26.77 -17.56 -14.56
CA GLY A 41 -25.79 -18.61 -14.27
C GLY A 41 -24.96 -18.30 -13.03
N LEU A 42 -24.07 -19.23 -12.66
CA LEU A 42 -23.01 -18.95 -11.69
C LEU A 42 -21.96 -18.04 -12.37
N CYS A 43 -21.52 -17.00 -11.67
CA CYS A 43 -20.49 -16.10 -12.17
C CYS A 43 -19.19 -16.88 -12.42
N PRO A 44 -18.56 -16.76 -13.61
CA PRO A 44 -17.29 -17.43 -13.88
C PRO A 44 -16.11 -16.74 -13.17
N PHE A 45 -16.31 -15.48 -12.78
CA PHE A 45 -15.29 -14.61 -12.20
C PHE A 45 -15.24 -14.68 -10.67
N HIS A 46 -16.23 -15.30 -10.03
CA HIS A 46 -16.37 -15.39 -8.58
C HIS A 46 -16.83 -16.79 -8.15
N ASP A 47 -16.30 -17.29 -7.03
CA ASP A 47 -16.66 -18.60 -6.49
C ASP A 47 -17.95 -18.48 -5.65
N GLU A 48 -19.09 -18.48 -6.35
CA GLU A 48 -20.42 -18.37 -5.75
C GLU A 48 -21.22 -19.67 -5.86
N LYS A 49 -22.07 -19.96 -4.87
CA LYS A 49 -22.95 -21.15 -4.87
C LYS A 49 -24.37 -20.85 -5.36
N SER A 50 -24.74 -19.57 -5.46
CA SER A 50 -26.03 -19.10 -5.92
C SER A 50 -25.87 -18.36 -7.24
N PRO A 51 -26.65 -18.66 -8.29
CA PRO A 51 -26.53 -17.96 -9.58
C PRO A 51 -26.75 -16.46 -9.39
N SER A 52 -25.75 -15.63 -9.70
CA SER A 52 -25.85 -14.17 -9.69
C SER A 52 -25.56 -13.54 -11.06
N PHE A 53 -24.90 -14.26 -11.96
CA PHE A 53 -24.54 -13.79 -13.29
C PHE A 53 -25.75 -13.76 -14.23
N GLN A 54 -26.21 -12.58 -14.63
CA GLN A 54 -27.39 -12.42 -15.48
C GLN A 54 -27.00 -11.96 -16.90
N VAL A 55 -27.61 -12.58 -17.90
CA VAL A 55 -27.42 -12.30 -19.32
C VAL A 55 -28.76 -11.90 -19.92
N THR A 56 -28.81 -10.77 -20.64
CA THR A 56 -30.02 -10.31 -21.34
C THR A 56 -29.80 -10.36 -22.86
N PRO A 57 -30.17 -11.47 -23.52
CA PRO A 57 -29.96 -11.70 -24.95
C PRO A 57 -30.45 -10.56 -25.85
N SER A 58 -31.57 -9.91 -25.49
CA SER A 58 -32.22 -8.89 -26.31
C SER A 58 -31.53 -7.53 -26.33
N ARG A 59 -30.59 -7.25 -25.42
CA ARG A 59 -30.04 -5.90 -25.22
C ARG A 59 -28.51 -5.83 -25.17
N ASN A 60 -27.82 -6.97 -25.10
CA ASN A 60 -26.36 -7.07 -25.20
C ASN A 60 -25.55 -6.16 -24.21
N LEU A 61 -26.15 -5.73 -23.08
CA LEU A 61 -25.64 -4.71 -22.11
C LEU A 61 -26.24 -4.87 -20.68
N PHE A 62 -25.75 -4.10 -19.68
CA PHE A 62 -26.38 -3.94 -18.34
C PHE A 62 -26.16 -2.56 -17.62
N HIS A 63 -26.99 -2.23 -16.60
CA HIS A 63 -27.54 -0.90 -16.15
C HIS A 63 -26.74 0.02 -15.20
N CYS A 64 -27.19 1.29 -14.95
CA CYS A 64 -26.40 2.34 -14.24
C CYS A 64 -27.14 3.67 -13.76
N LEU A 65 -26.49 4.63 -13.03
CA LEU A 65 -27.06 5.91 -12.47
C LEU A 65 -26.82 7.19 -13.32
N ALA A 66 -27.63 8.25 -13.12
CA ALA A 66 -27.47 9.56 -13.77
C ALA A 66 -26.20 10.33 -13.32
N GLY A 67 -25.62 11.14 -14.21
CA GLY A 67 -24.30 11.78 -14.01
C GLY A 67 -24.22 12.81 -12.89
N GLU A 68 -25.32 13.48 -12.56
CA GLU A 68 -25.38 14.45 -11.46
C GLU A 68 -25.46 13.81 -10.07
N THR A 69 -25.66 12.50 -9.99
CA THR A 69 -25.89 11.81 -8.72
C THR A 69 -24.67 11.98 -7.80
N GLY A 70 -24.84 12.66 -6.67
CA GLY A 70 -23.76 12.85 -5.70
C GLY A 70 -23.40 11.55 -4.97
N VAL A 71 -22.12 11.24 -4.91
CA VAL A 71 -21.56 10.09 -4.20
C VAL A 71 -20.86 10.58 -2.93
N LEU A 72 -21.09 9.91 -1.81
CA LEU A 72 -20.37 10.19 -0.57
C LEU A 72 -18.97 9.54 -0.60
N THR A 73 -17.95 10.37 -0.86
CA THR A 73 -16.54 9.99 -0.81
C THR A 73 -15.93 10.41 0.53
N GLN A 74 -14.71 9.94 0.81
CA GLN A 74 -14.00 10.28 2.05
C GLN A 74 -13.74 11.79 2.18
N ASP A 75 -13.62 12.48 1.06
CA ASP A 75 -13.24 13.89 0.97
C ASP A 75 -14.44 14.82 0.74
N GLY A 76 -15.66 14.26 0.66
CA GLY A 76 -16.90 15.02 0.49
C GLY A 76 -17.88 14.37 -0.48
N VAL A 77 -18.90 15.13 -0.89
CA VAL A 77 -19.84 14.68 -1.91
C VAL A 77 -19.32 15.11 -3.29
N VAL A 78 -19.24 14.17 -4.23
CA VAL A 78 -18.79 14.43 -5.61
C VAL A 78 -19.81 13.88 -6.62
N PRO A 79 -20.18 14.61 -7.69
CA PRO A 79 -21.02 14.08 -8.75
C PRO A 79 -20.41 12.84 -9.41
N ILE A 80 -21.20 11.79 -9.61
CA ILE A 80 -20.71 10.48 -10.06
C ILE A 80 -20.01 10.54 -11.42
N ARG A 81 -20.38 11.47 -12.30
CA ARG A 81 -19.71 11.67 -13.59
C ARG A 81 -18.26 12.12 -13.46
N GLU A 82 -17.94 12.89 -12.43
CA GLU A 82 -16.58 13.39 -12.19
C GLU A 82 -15.66 12.31 -11.59
N LEU A 83 -16.28 11.24 -11.09
CA LEU A 83 -15.60 10.06 -10.59
C LEU A 83 -15.29 9.06 -11.70
N ALA A 84 -15.97 9.14 -12.85
CA ALA A 84 -15.76 8.22 -13.96
C ALA A 84 -14.29 8.18 -14.41
N GLY A 85 -13.73 6.97 -14.51
CA GLY A 85 -12.31 6.75 -14.82
C GLY A 85 -11.36 6.95 -13.62
N LYS A 86 -11.89 7.15 -12.41
CA LYS A 86 -11.11 7.29 -11.16
C LYS A 86 -11.50 6.20 -10.16
N THR A 87 -10.54 5.81 -9.33
CA THR A 87 -10.77 5.01 -8.12
C THR A 87 -10.83 5.94 -6.93
N VAL A 88 -11.94 5.90 -6.19
CA VAL A 88 -12.19 6.82 -5.08
C VAL A 88 -12.65 6.04 -3.85
N ARG A 89 -12.24 6.51 -2.66
CA ARG A 89 -12.71 5.93 -1.39
C ARG A 89 -14.14 6.36 -1.10
N VAL A 90 -15.04 5.39 -1.08
CA VAL A 90 -16.47 5.57 -0.84
C VAL A 90 -16.93 4.80 0.38
N LEU A 91 -18.02 5.26 0.98
CA LEU A 91 -18.59 4.61 2.14
C LEU A 91 -19.42 3.39 1.73
N ASN A 92 -19.07 2.21 2.23
CA ASN A 92 -19.74 0.95 1.91
C ASN A 92 -21.02 0.69 2.75
N GLY A 93 -21.66 -0.46 2.55
CA GLY A 93 -22.88 -0.86 3.27
C GLY A 93 -22.72 -1.01 4.80
N ASP A 94 -21.52 -1.36 5.26
CA ASP A 94 -21.20 -1.61 6.66
C ASP A 94 -20.70 -0.36 7.41
N GLY A 95 -20.47 0.74 6.70
CA GLY A 95 -19.96 1.99 7.26
C GLY A 95 -18.43 2.09 7.24
N GLY A 96 -17.76 1.18 6.54
CA GLY A 96 -16.33 1.24 6.24
C GLY A 96 -16.05 1.99 4.95
N TRP A 97 -14.84 2.57 4.85
CA TRP A 97 -14.36 3.25 3.66
C TRP A 97 -13.59 2.28 2.76
N VAL A 98 -14.08 2.06 1.55
CA VAL A 98 -13.49 1.15 0.56
C VAL A 98 -13.15 1.89 -0.72
N GLU A 99 -12.07 1.49 -1.38
CA GLU A 99 -11.75 1.97 -2.73
C GLU A 99 -12.70 1.32 -3.74
N ALA A 100 -13.30 2.14 -4.59
CA ALA A 100 -14.17 1.68 -5.67
C ALA A 100 -13.87 2.47 -6.96
N PRO A 101 -13.57 1.81 -8.09
CA PRO A 101 -13.51 2.46 -9.38
C PRO A 101 -14.91 2.84 -9.84
N PHE A 102 -15.02 3.98 -10.51
CA PHE A 102 -16.24 4.46 -11.15
C PHE A 102 -16.08 4.42 -12.66
N LYS A 103 -17.11 3.94 -13.37
CA LYS A 103 -17.11 3.82 -14.83
C LYS A 103 -18.38 4.42 -15.43
N ALA A 104 -18.28 4.78 -16.71
CA ALA A 104 -19.42 5.11 -17.56
C ALA A 104 -19.92 3.85 -18.28
N TYR A 105 -21.24 3.70 -18.40
CA TYR A 105 -21.91 2.52 -18.94
C TYR A 105 -22.87 2.87 -20.10
N GLY A 106 -22.49 3.89 -20.88
CA GLY A 106 -23.19 4.32 -22.09
C GLY A 106 -24.47 5.11 -21.82
N ILE A 107 -25.20 5.46 -22.88
CA ILE A 107 -26.41 6.29 -22.84
C ILE A 107 -27.66 5.44 -22.59
N GLN A 108 -28.44 5.76 -21.55
CA GLN A 108 -29.62 5.00 -21.12
C GLN A 108 -30.78 5.93 -20.72
N ARG A 109 -32.01 5.43 -20.82
CA ARG A 109 -33.22 6.14 -20.32
C ARG A 109 -33.35 5.98 -18.81
N LEU A 110 -33.77 7.04 -18.12
CA LEU A 110 -33.83 7.09 -16.67
C LEU A 110 -35.27 7.12 -16.13
N MET A 111 -35.44 6.58 -14.92
CA MET A 111 -36.59 6.79 -14.06
C MET A 111 -36.28 7.86 -13.02
N LYS A 112 -37.28 8.67 -12.68
CA LYS A 112 -37.22 9.67 -11.61
C LYS A 112 -37.72 9.04 -10.32
N LEU A 113 -36.86 8.99 -9.32
CA LEU A 113 -37.14 8.49 -7.97
C LEU A 113 -37.24 9.68 -7.01
N THR A 114 -38.45 9.94 -6.48
CA THR A 114 -38.68 11.00 -5.47
C THR A 114 -38.69 10.37 -4.08
N LEU A 115 -37.82 10.86 -3.18
CA LEU A 115 -37.60 10.33 -1.85
C LEU A 115 -37.88 11.39 -0.78
N THR A 116 -38.31 10.99 0.42
CA THR A 116 -38.46 11.88 1.57
C THR A 116 -37.82 11.35 2.85
N ARG A 117 -37.23 12.23 3.67
CA ARG A 117 -36.73 11.92 5.01
C ARG A 117 -36.79 13.17 5.89
N ASN A 118 -37.43 13.07 7.05
CA ASN A 118 -37.56 14.17 8.02
C ASN A 118 -38.09 15.48 7.40
N GLY A 119 -39.12 15.39 6.55
CA GLY A 119 -39.72 16.55 5.88
C GLY A 119 -38.93 17.10 4.69
N ARG A 120 -37.79 16.50 4.34
CA ARG A 120 -37.00 16.86 3.16
C ARG A 120 -37.35 15.97 1.99
N THR A 121 -37.21 16.51 0.78
CA THR A 121 -37.41 15.79 -0.47
C THR A 121 -36.10 15.73 -1.25
N LYS A 122 -35.82 14.59 -1.87
CA LYS A 122 -34.65 14.34 -2.71
C LYS A 122 -35.10 13.63 -3.99
N VAL A 123 -34.52 14.00 -5.12
CA VAL A 123 -34.78 13.34 -6.40
C VAL A 123 -33.51 12.64 -6.86
N VAL A 124 -33.62 11.39 -7.27
CA VAL A 124 -32.52 10.63 -7.89
C VAL A 124 -33.00 10.12 -9.24
N HIS A 125 -32.15 10.19 -10.26
CA HIS A 125 -32.42 9.59 -11.55
C HIS A 125 -31.58 8.33 -11.71
N ALA A 126 -32.23 7.22 -12.01
CA ALA A 126 -31.61 5.91 -12.10
C ALA A 126 -32.25 5.08 -13.19
N THR A 127 -31.50 4.14 -13.76
CA THR A 127 -32.08 3.13 -14.66
C THR A 127 -33.10 2.24 -13.92
N ASP A 128 -33.97 1.59 -14.69
CA ASP A 128 -35.05 0.73 -14.20
C ASP A 128 -34.55 -0.43 -13.31
N GLU A 129 -33.43 -1.05 -13.67
CA GLU A 129 -32.82 -2.13 -12.88
C GLU A 129 -31.77 -1.68 -11.84
N HIS A 130 -31.62 -0.37 -11.57
CA HIS A 130 -30.66 0.07 -10.55
C HIS A 130 -31.02 -0.46 -9.16
N ARG A 131 -30.00 -0.88 -8.40
CA ARG A 131 -30.19 -1.62 -7.15
C ARG A 131 -30.35 -0.71 -5.94
N TRP A 132 -31.39 -0.98 -5.16
CA TRP A 132 -31.69 -0.33 -3.89
C TRP A 132 -31.88 -1.37 -2.78
N PHE A 133 -31.61 -0.96 -1.54
CA PHE A 133 -31.71 -1.83 -0.36
C PHE A 133 -32.83 -1.39 0.57
N VAL A 134 -33.77 -2.27 0.88
CA VAL A 134 -34.87 -2.04 1.83
C VAL A 134 -34.63 -2.89 3.10
N PRO A 135 -34.72 -2.34 4.32
CA PRO A 135 -34.54 -3.12 5.54
C PRO A 135 -35.44 -4.37 5.60
N SER A 136 -34.88 -5.50 6.01
CA SER A 136 -35.58 -6.78 6.17
C SER A 136 -35.50 -7.37 7.58
N GLY A 137 -34.73 -6.77 8.48
CA GLY A 137 -34.65 -7.15 9.89
C GLY A 137 -34.05 -6.05 10.77
N ALA A 138 -33.75 -6.39 12.02
CA ALA A 138 -33.19 -5.44 13.00
C ALA A 138 -31.68 -5.17 12.81
N LEU A 139 -30.92 -6.13 12.28
CA LEU A 139 -29.49 -5.97 12.01
C LEU A 139 -29.25 -5.11 10.77
N ARG A 140 -28.21 -4.27 10.81
CA ARG A 140 -27.81 -3.39 9.70
C ARG A 140 -27.60 -4.15 8.39
N GLN A 141 -27.10 -5.39 8.45
CA GLN A 141 -26.84 -6.22 7.27
C GLN A 141 -28.10 -6.86 6.67
N ASN A 142 -29.20 -6.92 7.43
CA ASN A 142 -30.43 -7.56 6.97
C ASN A 142 -31.22 -6.61 6.06
N ARG A 143 -30.96 -6.72 4.75
CA ARG A 143 -31.59 -5.91 3.72
C ARG A 143 -32.14 -6.81 2.61
N ARG A 144 -33.29 -6.43 2.07
CA ARG A 144 -33.86 -6.95 0.82
C ARG A 144 -33.46 -6.04 -0.32
N GLU A 145 -33.13 -6.65 -1.44
CA GLU A 145 -32.81 -5.94 -2.67
C GLU A 145 -34.09 -5.61 -3.45
N LYS A 146 -34.16 -4.41 -4.03
CA LYS A 146 -35.20 -4.00 -4.99
C LYS A 146 -34.57 -3.21 -6.13
N PHE A 147 -35.10 -3.39 -7.33
CA PHE A 147 -34.75 -2.55 -8.48
C PHE A 147 -35.58 -1.27 -8.50
N THR A 148 -35.09 -0.22 -9.19
CA THR A 148 -35.82 1.05 -9.31
C THR A 148 -37.27 0.85 -9.79
N LYS A 149 -37.49 0.03 -10.83
CA LYS A 149 -38.84 -0.28 -11.34
C LYS A 149 -39.74 -1.01 -10.35
N ASP A 150 -39.15 -1.68 -9.36
CA ASP A 150 -39.84 -2.50 -8.36
C ASP A 150 -40.07 -1.75 -7.04
N LEU A 151 -39.48 -0.56 -6.90
CA LEU A 151 -39.77 0.34 -5.80
C LEU A 151 -41.22 0.85 -5.89
N ARG A 152 -41.86 0.98 -4.73
CA ARG A 152 -43.22 1.50 -4.57
C ARG A 152 -43.24 2.59 -3.51
N ALA A 153 -44.21 3.50 -3.60
CA ALA A 153 -44.43 4.50 -2.58
C ALA A 153 -44.54 3.85 -1.18
N GLY A 154 -43.82 4.40 -0.20
CA GLY A 154 -43.71 3.86 1.16
C GLY A 154 -42.53 2.93 1.40
N ASP A 155 -41.85 2.43 0.36
CA ASP A 155 -40.61 1.66 0.53
C ASP A 155 -39.55 2.48 1.28
N ARG A 156 -38.89 1.85 2.25
CA ARG A 156 -37.85 2.51 3.06
C ARG A 156 -36.47 2.13 2.56
N LEU A 157 -35.77 3.04 1.90
CA LEU A 157 -34.41 2.83 1.43
C LEU A 157 -33.42 2.94 2.60
N SER A 158 -32.54 1.95 2.64
CA SER A 158 -31.48 1.80 3.62
C SER A 158 -30.52 2.98 3.61
N HIS A 159 -29.86 3.17 4.74
CA HIS A 159 -28.83 4.18 4.93
C HIS A 159 -27.49 3.53 5.29
N SER A 160 -26.43 4.32 5.17
CA SER A 160 -25.11 3.98 5.70
C SER A 160 -24.43 5.23 6.24
N PHE A 161 -23.91 5.14 7.46
CA PHE A 161 -23.10 6.18 8.10
C PHE A 161 -21.69 5.65 8.37
N PRO A 162 -20.67 6.51 8.36
CA PRO A 162 -19.30 6.15 8.74
C PRO A 162 -19.24 5.53 10.15
N MET A 163 -18.36 4.55 10.33
CA MET A 163 -18.06 4.02 11.66
C MET A 163 -17.42 5.11 12.53
N SER A 164 -17.92 5.25 13.76
CA SER A 164 -17.40 6.26 14.68
C SER A 164 -15.97 5.94 15.08
N ARG A 165 -15.12 6.97 15.00
CA ARG A 165 -13.71 6.89 15.42
C ARG A 165 -13.45 7.66 16.72
N VAL A 166 -14.45 8.36 17.23
CA VAL A 166 -14.36 9.25 18.40
C VAL A 166 -15.07 8.70 19.64
N LEU A 167 -15.70 7.52 19.54
CA LEU A 167 -16.30 6.83 20.69
C LEU A 167 -15.29 6.04 21.54
N ASN A 168 -14.01 5.99 21.14
CA ASN A 168 -12.97 5.42 21.98
C ASN A 168 -12.74 6.34 23.21
N PRO A 169 -12.81 5.83 24.45
CA PRO A 169 -12.60 6.64 25.66
C PRO A 169 -11.24 7.38 25.72
N ALA A 170 -10.24 6.91 24.98
CA ALA A 170 -8.94 7.56 24.86
C ALA A 170 -8.96 8.80 23.93
N THR A 171 -9.91 8.89 23.01
CA THR A 171 -10.05 10.02 22.07
C THR A 171 -10.88 11.12 22.73
N ARG A 172 -10.20 12.09 23.36
CA ARG A 172 -10.83 13.24 24.00
C ARG A 172 -10.66 14.50 23.15
N PRO A 173 -11.63 15.43 23.15
CA PRO A 173 -11.46 16.69 22.45
C PRO A 173 -10.30 17.50 23.06
N SER A 174 -9.39 17.97 22.22
CA SER A 174 -8.23 18.76 22.63
C SER A 174 -8.68 20.12 23.19
N PRO A 175 -8.16 20.57 24.35
CA PRO A 175 -8.44 21.89 24.90
C PRO A 175 -8.11 23.04 23.92
N PHE A 176 -7.03 22.90 23.15
CA PHE A 176 -6.62 23.89 22.15
C PHE A 176 -7.59 23.94 20.96
N GLY A 177 -8.06 22.77 20.52
CA GLY A 177 -9.11 22.67 19.50
C GLY A 177 -10.41 23.32 19.97
N ILE A 178 -10.83 23.03 21.21
CA ILE A 178 -12.03 23.62 21.84
C ILE A 178 -11.95 25.15 21.83
N ALA A 179 -10.84 25.73 22.31
CA ALA A 179 -10.65 27.18 22.35
C ALA A 179 -10.75 27.80 20.94
N ARG A 180 -10.18 27.16 19.92
CA ARG A 180 -10.30 27.62 18.53
C ARG A 180 -11.74 27.53 18.02
N GLY A 181 -12.44 26.44 18.27
CA GLY A 181 -13.82 26.24 17.85
C GLY A 181 -14.78 27.26 18.45
N LEU A 182 -14.62 27.56 19.74
CA LEU A 182 -15.39 28.59 20.45
C LEU A 182 -15.20 29.97 19.81
N VAL A 183 -13.95 30.33 19.51
CA VAL A 183 -13.63 31.60 18.85
C VAL A 183 -14.16 31.63 17.41
N TYR A 184 -14.20 30.50 16.71
CA TYR A 184 -14.76 30.43 15.36
C TYR A 184 -16.26 30.76 15.35
N GLY A 185 -17.03 30.23 16.30
CA GLY A 185 -18.46 30.55 16.47
C GLY A 185 -18.69 31.97 16.97
N ASP A 186 -18.45 32.22 18.26
CA ASP A 186 -18.82 33.46 18.96
C ASP A 186 -17.70 34.50 19.07
N GLY A 187 -16.51 34.19 18.57
CA GLY A 187 -15.39 35.13 18.59
C GLY A 187 -15.50 36.24 17.56
N THR A 188 -14.74 37.31 17.78
CA THR A 188 -14.64 38.47 16.88
C THR A 188 -13.19 38.79 16.54
N ARG A 189 -12.97 39.61 15.51
CA ARG A 189 -11.64 40.12 15.15
C ARG A 189 -11.35 41.42 15.90
N GLY A 190 -10.16 41.51 16.48
CA GLY A 190 -9.62 42.72 17.09
C GLY A 190 -8.28 43.12 16.49
N GLY A 191 -7.78 44.32 16.82
CA GLY A 191 -6.55 44.88 16.24
C GLY A 191 -5.26 44.06 16.46
N ALA A 192 -5.25 43.13 17.42
CA ALA A 192 -4.09 42.29 17.75
C ALA A 192 -4.30 40.78 17.51
N GLY A 193 -5.42 40.35 16.91
CA GLY A 193 -5.74 38.93 16.71
C GLY A 193 -7.23 38.63 16.77
N SER A 194 -7.58 37.48 17.34
CA SER A 194 -8.97 37.10 17.64
C SER A 194 -9.31 37.38 19.09
N VAL A 195 -10.60 37.56 19.38
CA VAL A 195 -11.14 37.77 20.71
C VAL A 195 -12.25 36.75 20.94
N ALA A 196 -12.17 35.99 22.03
CA ALA A 196 -13.29 35.15 22.48
C ALA A 196 -14.25 36.00 23.30
N ASN A 197 -15.56 35.89 23.04
CA ASN A 197 -16.60 36.59 23.81
C ASN A 197 -17.47 35.53 24.49
N LEU A 198 -17.54 35.55 25.81
CA LEU A 198 -18.39 34.66 26.61
C LEU A 198 -19.46 35.49 27.33
N PHE A 199 -20.73 35.08 27.25
CA PHE A 199 -21.87 35.87 27.72
C PHE A 199 -22.56 35.20 28.91
N GLY A 200 -22.52 35.87 30.08
CA GLY A 200 -23.22 35.44 31.30
C GLY A 200 -22.75 34.12 31.93
N GLU A 201 -23.50 33.63 32.92
CA GLU A 201 -23.14 32.44 33.72
C GLU A 201 -23.14 31.13 32.93
N LYS A 202 -23.87 31.05 31.81
CA LYS A 202 -23.94 29.84 30.98
C LYS A 202 -22.59 29.50 30.36
N ASP A 203 -21.81 30.52 30.03
CA ASP A 203 -20.50 30.36 29.38
C ASP A 203 -19.34 30.34 30.40
N ALA A 204 -19.63 30.50 31.69
CA ALA A 204 -18.62 30.45 32.75
C ALA A 204 -17.85 29.11 32.75
N GLN A 205 -18.50 28.01 32.34
CA GLN A 205 -17.88 26.70 32.19
C GLN A 205 -16.82 26.66 31.07
N LEU A 206 -16.92 27.56 30.08
CA LEU A 206 -16.03 27.62 28.92
C LEU A 206 -14.79 28.50 29.18
N ALA A 207 -14.82 29.33 30.23
CA ALA A 207 -13.72 30.20 30.62
C ALA A 207 -12.40 29.45 30.87
N THR A 208 -12.48 28.20 31.37
CA THR A 208 -11.31 27.37 31.67
C THR A 208 -10.41 27.11 30.44
N TYR A 209 -10.98 27.10 29.23
CA TYR A 209 -10.22 26.88 27.99
C TYR A 209 -9.39 28.11 27.56
N PHE A 210 -9.59 29.25 28.22
CA PHE A 210 -8.82 30.49 28.00
C PHE A 210 -7.97 30.85 29.23
N ALA A 211 -7.72 29.89 30.13
CA ALA A 211 -6.88 30.10 31.30
C ALA A 211 -5.46 30.58 30.89
N GLY A 212 -5.02 31.69 31.48
CA GLY A 212 -3.74 32.33 31.15
C GLY A 212 -3.80 33.35 30.00
N CYS A 213 -4.94 33.50 29.31
CA CYS A 213 -5.14 34.60 28.37
C CYS A 213 -5.47 35.90 29.11
N ARG A 214 -5.16 37.05 28.49
CA ARG A 214 -5.58 38.36 29.01
C ARG A 214 -7.09 38.47 28.89
N SER A 215 -7.79 38.82 29.97
CA SER A 215 -9.25 38.96 29.96
C SER A 215 -9.70 40.36 30.39
N TRP A 216 -10.91 40.73 29.96
CA TRP A 216 -11.66 41.88 30.43
C TRP A 216 -13.10 41.45 30.69
N GLU A 217 -13.69 41.95 31.77
CA GLU A 217 -15.07 41.66 32.14
C GLU A 217 -15.85 42.96 32.29
N GLY A 218 -17.01 43.06 31.63
CA GLY A 218 -17.89 44.22 31.70
C GLY A 218 -19.16 44.01 30.87
N ASP A 219 -20.23 44.71 31.25
CA ASP A 219 -21.57 44.64 30.61
C ASP A 219 -22.12 43.20 30.44
N GLY A 220 -21.80 42.30 31.39
CA GLY A 220 -22.25 40.90 31.35
C GLY A 220 -21.50 40.01 30.35
N VAL A 221 -20.37 40.48 29.81
CA VAL A 221 -19.52 39.76 28.85
C VAL A 221 -18.10 39.64 29.39
N THR A 222 -17.53 38.44 29.30
CA THR A 222 -16.09 38.24 29.50
C THR A 222 -15.40 38.09 28.15
N LYS A 223 -14.41 38.93 27.88
CA LYS A 223 -13.63 38.93 26.64
C LYS A 223 -12.21 38.43 26.89
N TYR A 224 -11.72 37.52 26.06
CA TYR A 224 -10.34 37.01 26.13
C TYR A 224 -9.55 37.43 24.90
N TYR A 225 -8.36 37.99 25.12
CA TYR A 225 -7.49 38.62 24.12
C TYR A 225 -6.15 37.90 23.95
N GLY A 226 -5.45 38.22 22.87
CA GLY A 226 -4.13 37.66 22.54
C GLY A 226 -4.22 36.31 21.81
N LEU A 227 -5.39 35.99 21.27
CA LEU A 227 -5.63 34.75 20.54
C LEU A 227 -5.21 34.92 19.07
N PRO A 228 -4.69 33.87 18.41
CA PRO A 228 -4.26 33.95 17.02
C PRO A 228 -5.38 34.38 16.07
N ALA A 229 -5.04 35.19 15.06
CA ALA A 229 -5.99 35.67 14.05
C ALA A 229 -6.73 34.53 13.32
N TYR A 230 -6.03 33.44 13.00
CA TYR A 230 -6.59 32.29 12.30
C TYR A 230 -7.66 31.54 13.09
N PHE A 231 -7.85 31.82 14.38
CA PHE A 231 -8.91 31.20 15.17
C PHE A 231 -10.30 31.57 14.67
N LYS A 232 -10.51 32.81 14.21
CA LYS A 232 -11.77 33.25 13.61
C LYS A 232 -11.78 33.13 12.09
N ASP A 233 -10.64 33.38 11.44
CA ASP A 233 -10.59 33.58 9.99
C ASP A 233 -10.53 32.27 9.19
N GLU A 234 -10.04 31.18 9.79
CA GLU A 234 -9.69 29.96 9.05
C GLU A 234 -10.33 28.71 9.67
N ARG A 235 -10.72 27.77 8.81
CA ARG A 235 -11.15 26.42 9.21
C ARG A 235 -9.93 25.51 9.36
N PRO A 236 -9.92 24.54 10.29
CA PRO A 236 -8.84 23.56 10.37
C PRO A 236 -8.65 22.76 9.08
N SER A 237 -7.42 22.32 8.81
CA SER A 237 -7.21 21.29 7.79
C SER A 237 -7.83 19.97 8.26
N LEU A 238 -8.42 19.19 7.34
CA LEU A 238 -9.01 17.88 7.66
C LEU A 238 -7.96 16.78 7.91
N ASP A 239 -6.68 17.09 7.70
CA ASP A 239 -5.53 16.20 7.96
C ASP A 239 -4.96 16.33 9.37
N GLU A 240 -5.50 17.24 10.18
CA GLU A 240 -5.09 17.44 11.57
C GLU A 240 -5.45 16.26 12.47
N ASP A 241 -4.84 16.22 13.68
CA ASP A 241 -5.12 15.19 14.67
C ASP A 241 -6.62 15.11 15.04
N MET A 242 -7.10 13.88 15.24
CA MET A 242 -8.51 13.61 15.54
C MET A 242 -9.00 14.27 16.83
N SER A 243 -8.17 14.33 17.86
CA SER A 243 -8.50 14.98 19.13
C SER A 243 -8.63 16.48 18.95
N TYR A 244 -7.78 17.07 18.10
CA TYR A 244 -7.84 18.48 17.75
C TYR A 244 -9.10 18.82 16.92
N LEU A 245 -9.38 18.04 15.88
CA LEU A 245 -10.58 18.19 15.05
C LEU A 245 -11.89 18.01 15.83
N LEU A 246 -11.94 17.01 16.72
CA LEU A 246 -13.06 16.80 17.63
C LEU A 246 -13.19 17.98 18.62
N GLY A 247 -12.06 18.50 19.11
CA GLY A 247 -12.02 19.69 19.97
C GLY A 247 -12.60 20.91 19.27
N TRP A 248 -12.17 21.19 18.04
CA TRP A 248 -12.68 22.31 17.25
C TRP A 248 -14.19 22.21 17.02
N LEU A 249 -14.68 21.02 16.63
CA LEU A 249 -16.12 20.82 16.43
C LEU A 249 -16.92 20.96 17.72
N ALA A 250 -16.42 20.45 18.85
CA ALA A 250 -17.05 20.57 20.16
C ALA A 250 -17.11 22.03 20.63
N GLY A 251 -16.03 22.80 20.41
CA GLY A 251 -15.99 24.22 20.70
C GLY A 251 -16.98 25.00 19.82
N TYR A 252 -17.00 24.75 18.51
CA TYR A 252 -17.93 25.43 17.61
C TYR A 252 -19.40 25.07 17.93
N PHE A 253 -19.67 23.82 18.29
CA PHE A 253 -20.99 23.40 18.75
C PHE A 253 -21.39 24.01 20.10
N ALA A 254 -20.43 24.26 21.01
CA ALA A 254 -20.74 24.93 22.27
C ALA A 254 -21.13 26.39 22.09
N ALA A 255 -20.56 27.06 21.08
CA ALA A 255 -20.90 28.43 20.69
C ALA A 255 -22.26 28.51 19.96
N ASP A 256 -22.38 27.86 18.80
CA ASP A 256 -23.51 28.08 17.88
C ASP A 256 -24.53 26.92 17.88
N GLY A 257 -24.22 25.84 18.60
CA GLY A 257 -25.02 24.63 18.66
C GLY A 257 -26.02 24.62 19.82
N CYS A 258 -27.06 23.82 19.67
CA CYS A 258 -28.03 23.59 20.74
C CYS A 258 -28.40 22.11 20.84
N VAL A 259 -28.74 21.69 22.05
CA VAL A 259 -29.41 20.41 22.31
C VAL A 259 -30.86 20.71 22.67
N ALA A 260 -31.77 20.32 21.78
CA ALA A 260 -33.21 20.50 21.96
C ALA A 260 -33.73 19.65 23.14
N GLU A 261 -34.96 19.93 23.59
CA GLU A 261 -35.57 19.19 24.72
C GLU A 261 -35.74 17.70 24.44
N ASP A 262 -35.88 17.32 23.17
CA ASP A 262 -35.98 15.93 22.74
C ASP A 262 -34.60 15.27 22.58
N GLY A 263 -33.50 15.99 22.82
CA GLY A 263 -32.13 15.50 22.69
C GLY A 263 -31.49 15.72 21.31
N ASP A 264 -32.17 16.34 20.34
CA ASP A 264 -31.54 16.65 19.04
C ASP A 264 -30.39 17.66 19.19
N ALA A 265 -29.19 17.24 18.78
CA ALA A 265 -28.05 18.12 18.62
C ALA A 265 -28.09 18.79 17.24
N ILE A 266 -28.19 20.12 17.23
CA ILE A 266 -28.35 20.94 16.02
C ILE A 266 -27.31 22.05 16.05
N LEU A 267 -26.55 22.20 14.97
CA LEU A 267 -25.65 23.33 14.76
C LEU A 267 -26.26 24.24 13.69
N ASN A 268 -26.28 25.54 13.97
CA ASN A 268 -26.79 26.55 13.06
C ASN A 268 -25.63 27.36 12.48
N SER A 269 -25.78 27.86 11.26
CA SER A 269 -24.88 28.88 10.70
C SER A 269 -25.64 29.75 9.70
N ALA A 270 -25.25 31.02 9.60
CA ALA A 270 -25.70 31.90 8.53
C ALA A 270 -25.14 31.49 7.15
N ARG A 271 -24.09 30.67 7.11
CA ARG A 271 -23.39 30.26 5.90
C ARG A 271 -23.53 28.77 5.68
N VAL A 272 -24.06 28.38 4.52
CA VAL A 272 -24.18 26.96 4.16
C VAL A 272 -22.81 26.28 4.05
N GLU A 273 -21.78 27.01 3.60
CA GLU A 273 -20.42 26.47 3.44
C GLU A 273 -19.79 26.02 4.77
N ASP A 274 -20.15 26.64 5.89
CA ASP A 274 -19.65 26.22 7.21
C ASP A 274 -20.23 24.85 7.59
N LEU A 275 -21.51 24.65 7.31
CA LEU A 275 -22.18 23.40 7.64
C LEU A 275 -21.79 22.27 6.69
N GLU A 276 -21.52 22.56 5.42
CA GLU A 276 -20.94 21.56 4.51
C GLU A 276 -19.51 21.18 4.93
N TYR A 277 -18.68 22.13 5.38
CA TYR A 277 -17.39 21.80 5.99
C TYR A 277 -17.56 20.91 7.24
N VAL A 278 -18.52 21.24 8.13
CA VAL A 278 -18.84 20.43 9.31
C VAL A 278 -19.29 19.02 8.92
N ARG A 279 -20.06 18.86 7.84
CA ARG A 279 -20.46 17.53 7.35
C ARG A 279 -19.26 16.71 6.88
N THR A 280 -18.33 17.31 6.15
CA THR A 280 -17.08 16.64 5.73
C THR A 280 -16.20 16.29 6.93
N LEU A 281 -16.06 17.22 7.89
CA LEU A 281 -15.35 16.99 9.15
C LEU A 281 -15.98 15.84 9.97
N CYS A 282 -17.30 15.81 10.10
CA CYS A 282 -18.02 14.74 10.79
C CYS A 282 -17.82 13.39 10.08
N THR A 283 -17.84 13.39 8.75
CA THR A 283 -17.54 12.21 7.92
C THR A 283 -16.15 11.65 8.23
N ARG A 284 -15.15 12.53 8.44
CA ARG A 284 -13.78 12.18 8.84
C ARG A 284 -13.69 11.62 10.26
N LEU A 285 -14.41 12.22 11.21
CA LEU A 285 -14.47 11.80 12.62
C LEU A 285 -15.34 10.55 12.85
N GLY A 286 -16.13 10.15 11.86
CA GLY A 286 -17.08 9.05 12.00
C GLY A 286 -18.38 9.45 12.71
N ILE A 287 -18.70 10.74 12.74
CA ILE A 287 -19.91 11.30 13.32
C ILE A 287 -20.98 11.37 12.21
N GLY A 288 -22.12 10.73 12.42
CA GLY A 288 -23.23 10.79 11.46
C GLY A 288 -23.89 12.17 11.46
N THR A 289 -24.16 12.73 10.28
CA THR A 289 -24.95 13.96 10.11
C THR A 289 -26.09 13.75 9.13
N PHE A 290 -27.18 14.48 9.31
CA PHE A 290 -28.19 14.66 8.27
C PHE A 290 -27.74 15.79 7.32
N GLY A 291 -28.36 15.92 6.14
CA GLY A 291 -28.03 17.03 5.21
C GLY A 291 -28.24 18.42 5.83
N VAL A 292 -27.80 19.47 5.17
CA VAL A 292 -28.09 20.84 5.62
C VAL A 292 -29.56 21.20 5.32
N ALA A 293 -30.27 21.80 6.26
CA ALA A 293 -31.58 22.40 6.04
C ALA A 293 -31.46 23.92 6.02
N LYS A 294 -32.24 24.55 5.15
CA LYS A 294 -32.43 25.99 5.09
C LYS A 294 -33.73 26.36 5.82
N GLN A 295 -33.68 27.36 6.69
CA GLN A 295 -34.84 27.99 7.31
C GLN A 295 -34.76 29.49 7.05
N THR A 296 -35.83 30.10 6.54
CA THR A 296 -35.91 31.56 6.46
C THR A 296 -36.52 32.06 7.77
N ARG A 297 -35.80 32.93 8.48
CA ARG A 297 -36.27 33.59 9.70
C ARG A 297 -36.38 35.08 9.47
N VAL A 298 -37.42 35.69 10.01
CA VAL A 298 -37.52 37.15 10.06
C VAL A 298 -36.72 37.60 11.28
N GLY A 299 -35.66 38.38 11.05
CA GLY A 299 -34.84 38.95 12.11
C GLY A 299 -35.59 39.98 12.95
N ILE A 300 -34.97 40.45 14.03
CA ILE A 300 -35.51 41.53 14.89
C ILE A 300 -35.68 42.84 14.09
N ASP A 301 -34.92 42.99 13.01
CA ASP A 301 -34.97 44.08 12.02
C ASP A 301 -36.12 43.94 10.98
N GLY A 302 -36.91 42.87 11.05
CA GLY A 302 -37.99 42.60 10.10
C GLY A 302 -37.54 42.06 8.74
N VAL A 303 -36.24 41.80 8.56
CA VAL A 303 -35.68 41.32 7.29
C VAL A 303 -35.65 39.79 7.28
N PRO A 304 -36.20 39.12 6.24
CA PRO A 304 -36.03 37.69 6.07
C PRO A 304 -34.56 37.35 5.81
N SER A 305 -33.96 36.56 6.68
CA SER A 305 -32.61 36.03 6.53
C SER A 305 -32.65 34.51 6.56
N ASP A 306 -31.77 33.91 5.75
CA ASP A 306 -31.66 32.46 5.69
C ASP A 306 -30.67 31.97 6.75
N ILE A 307 -31.12 31.06 7.61
CA ILE A 307 -30.28 30.32 8.54
C ILE A 307 -30.25 28.86 8.12
N TYR A 308 -29.05 28.30 8.09
CA TYR A 308 -28.83 26.90 7.78
C TYR A 308 -28.64 26.13 9.07
N ASN A 309 -29.08 24.86 9.09
CA ASN A 309 -28.83 23.97 10.21
C ASN A 309 -28.44 22.57 9.75
N VAL A 310 -27.53 21.96 10.51
CA VAL A 310 -27.16 20.55 10.38
C VAL A 310 -27.50 19.86 11.69
N ARG A 311 -28.10 18.67 11.57
CA ARG A 311 -28.45 17.85 12.72
C ARG A 311 -27.46 16.68 12.82
N PHE A 312 -26.95 16.44 14.01
CA PHE A 312 -26.05 15.31 14.29
C PHE A 312 -26.84 14.07 14.68
N MET A 313 -26.27 12.90 14.39
CA MET A 313 -26.72 11.64 14.97
C MET A 313 -26.16 11.49 16.37
N THR A 314 -27.06 11.44 17.34
CA THR A 314 -26.73 11.45 18.77
C THR A 314 -25.94 10.21 19.18
N LYS A 315 -26.23 9.04 18.60
CA LYS A 315 -25.54 7.77 18.91
C LYS A 315 -24.05 7.73 18.53
N GLY A 316 -23.59 8.65 17.69
CA GLY A 316 -22.20 8.71 17.23
C GLY A 316 -21.31 9.68 18.01
N LEU A 317 -21.88 10.45 18.95
CA LEU A 317 -21.20 11.52 19.68
C LEU A 317 -20.76 11.04 21.08
N PRO A 318 -19.48 11.24 21.47
CA PRO A 318 -19.04 10.96 22.83
C PRO A 318 -19.61 12.01 23.79
N GLU A 319 -19.83 11.65 25.06
CA GLU A 319 -20.29 12.60 26.09
C GLU A 319 -19.38 13.84 26.20
N SER A 320 -18.07 13.63 26.05
CA SER A 320 -17.05 14.69 26.07
C SER A 320 -17.21 15.72 24.95
N PHE A 321 -18.04 15.46 23.94
CA PHE A 321 -18.41 16.44 22.91
C PHE A 321 -19.23 17.61 23.48
N PHE A 322 -20.06 17.36 24.49
CA PHE A 322 -20.94 18.37 25.07
C PHE A 322 -20.23 19.09 26.22
N LEU A 323 -19.66 20.26 25.89
CA LEU A 323 -18.90 21.08 26.84
C LEU A 323 -19.79 21.74 27.90
N LEU A 324 -20.98 22.19 27.50
CA LEU A 324 -21.96 22.80 28.41
C LEU A 324 -22.74 21.72 29.16
N GLU A 325 -22.82 21.84 30.48
CA GLU A 325 -23.55 20.89 31.34
C GLU A 325 -25.02 20.75 30.95
N GLN A 326 -25.69 21.85 30.58
CA GLN A 326 -27.09 21.81 30.12
C GLN A 326 -27.26 20.95 28.86
N HIS A 327 -26.34 21.05 27.90
CA HIS A 327 -26.35 20.26 26.67
C HIS A 327 -26.16 18.78 26.98
N ARG A 328 -25.16 18.48 27.82
CA ARG A 328 -24.85 17.12 28.27
C ARG A 328 -26.02 16.49 29.01
N ARG A 329 -26.64 17.20 29.95
CA ARG A 329 -27.81 16.72 30.69
C ARG A 329 -28.98 16.40 29.76
N ARG A 330 -29.28 17.27 28.79
CA ARG A 330 -30.36 17.04 27.82
C ARG A 330 -30.07 15.86 26.90
N PHE A 331 -28.82 15.68 26.50
CA PHE A 331 -28.36 14.55 25.72
C PHE A 331 -28.52 13.23 26.49
N LEU A 332 -28.02 13.17 27.74
CA LEU A 332 -28.10 11.98 28.59
C LEU A 332 -29.54 11.63 29.01
N ALA A 333 -30.39 12.64 29.24
CA ALA A 333 -31.78 12.43 29.62
C ALA A 333 -32.66 11.88 28.47
N ASN A 334 -32.23 12.07 27.21
CA ASN A 334 -32.98 11.72 26.02
C ASN A 334 -32.20 10.76 25.11
N ASP A 335 -31.84 9.58 25.63
CA ASP A 335 -31.34 8.50 24.77
C ASP A 335 -32.46 8.08 23.79
N LYS A 336 -32.37 8.59 22.56
CA LYS A 336 -33.39 8.37 21.54
C LYS A 336 -33.43 6.89 21.17
N LYS A 337 -34.49 6.21 21.61
CA LYS A 337 -34.80 4.82 21.20
C LYS A 337 -34.89 4.66 19.66
N TYR A 338 -35.25 5.72 18.92
CA TYR A 338 -35.43 5.67 17.47
C TYR A 338 -35.01 6.97 16.76
N GLU A 339 -34.14 6.87 15.77
CA GLU A 339 -33.80 7.95 14.82
C GLU A 339 -34.32 7.56 13.41
N ARG A 340 -34.95 8.49 12.69
CA ARG A 340 -35.43 8.28 11.32
C ARG A 340 -34.26 8.36 10.32
N LYS A 341 -33.60 7.22 10.11
CA LYS A 341 -32.37 7.14 9.29
C LYS A 341 -32.62 6.87 7.80
N ASN A 342 -33.67 6.10 7.49
CA ASN A 342 -34.00 5.65 6.13
C ASN A 342 -34.72 6.74 5.32
N TRP A 343 -34.49 6.75 4.01
CA TRP A 343 -35.29 7.52 3.06
C TRP A 343 -36.57 6.75 2.70
N VAL A 344 -37.67 7.44 2.48
CA VAL A 344 -38.95 6.83 2.09
C VAL A 344 -39.26 7.20 0.65
N VAL A 345 -39.55 6.22 -0.20
CA VAL A 345 -39.97 6.44 -1.58
C VAL A 345 -41.34 7.12 -1.60
N GLN A 346 -41.44 8.27 -2.28
CA GLN A 346 -42.71 8.96 -2.54
C GLN A 346 -43.29 8.56 -3.89
N SER A 347 -42.48 8.59 -4.96
CA SER A 347 -42.90 8.15 -6.29
C SER A 347 -41.72 7.62 -7.11
N VAL A 348 -42.04 6.77 -8.10
CA VAL A 348 -41.12 6.27 -9.10
C VAL A 348 -41.81 6.35 -10.46
N GLU A 349 -41.28 7.17 -11.35
CA GLU A 349 -41.91 7.50 -12.63
C GLU A 349 -40.89 7.40 -13.75
N TRP A 350 -41.35 7.02 -14.95
CA TRP A 350 -40.49 7.13 -16.13
C TRP A 350 -40.23 8.60 -16.45
N SER A 351 -38.97 8.95 -16.70
CA SER A 351 -38.58 10.25 -17.22
C SER A 351 -38.38 10.18 -18.74
N ASP A 352 -38.40 11.35 -19.37
CA ASP A 352 -37.93 11.64 -20.72
C ASP A 352 -36.40 11.75 -20.82
N ARG A 353 -35.67 11.78 -19.69
CA ARG A 353 -34.20 11.85 -19.67
C ARG A 353 -33.56 10.58 -20.24
N VAL A 354 -32.65 10.79 -21.20
CA VAL A 354 -31.79 9.78 -21.82
C VAL A 354 -30.38 10.34 -21.87
N GLU A 355 -29.45 9.75 -21.12
CA GLU A 355 -28.11 10.28 -20.94
C GLU A 355 -27.09 9.20 -20.58
N GLU A 356 -25.80 9.55 -20.61
CA GLU A 356 -24.73 8.67 -20.16
C GLU A 356 -24.86 8.39 -18.65
N VAL A 357 -24.68 7.12 -18.27
CA VAL A 357 -24.89 6.66 -16.91
C VAL A 357 -23.61 6.09 -16.27
N TYR A 358 -23.46 6.24 -14.95
CA TYR A 358 -22.23 5.96 -14.19
C TYR A 358 -22.47 5.15 -12.90
N CYS A 359 -21.54 4.28 -12.50
CA CYS A 359 -21.68 3.43 -11.30
C CYS A 359 -20.31 3.07 -10.74
N ALA A 360 -20.27 2.73 -9.45
CA ALA A 360 -19.10 2.20 -8.78
C ALA A 360 -19.04 0.68 -8.84
N GLU A 361 -17.84 0.11 -8.90
CA GLU A 361 -17.59 -1.30 -8.67
C GLU A 361 -17.09 -1.50 -7.24
N VAL A 362 -18.02 -1.67 -6.30
CA VAL A 362 -17.68 -1.73 -4.87
C VAL A 362 -17.39 -3.18 -4.44
N PRO A 363 -16.20 -3.47 -3.87
CA PRO A 363 -15.89 -4.80 -3.36
C PRO A 363 -16.62 -5.10 -2.04
N GLY A 364 -16.80 -6.39 -1.73
CA GLY A 364 -17.38 -6.84 -0.47
C GLY A 364 -18.89 -6.64 -0.39
N THR A 365 -19.36 -5.50 0.14
CA THR A 365 -20.80 -5.28 0.34
C THR A 365 -21.57 -5.01 -0.95
N HIS A 366 -20.85 -4.78 -2.06
CA HIS A 366 -21.46 -4.46 -3.36
C HIS A 366 -22.45 -3.27 -3.26
N ALA A 367 -22.09 -2.31 -2.40
CA ALA A 367 -22.94 -1.20 -2.01
C ALA A 367 -22.09 0.00 -1.66
N PHE A 368 -22.45 1.17 -2.18
CA PHE A 368 -21.84 2.45 -1.84
C PHE A 368 -22.91 3.44 -1.42
N THR A 369 -22.47 4.52 -0.81
CA THR A 369 -23.36 5.51 -0.22
C THR A 369 -23.40 6.76 -1.10
N LEU A 370 -24.61 7.17 -1.46
CA LEU A 370 -24.86 8.45 -2.12
C LEU A 370 -24.92 9.57 -1.09
N GLU A 371 -24.91 10.80 -1.58
CA GLU A 371 -25.13 11.99 -0.73
C GLU A 371 -26.36 11.84 0.18
N ASP A 372 -26.26 12.44 1.37
CA ASP A 372 -27.23 12.31 2.45
C ASP A 372 -27.41 10.89 2.98
N ASN A 373 -26.36 10.07 2.91
CA ASN A 373 -26.29 8.75 3.54
C ASN A 373 -27.30 7.74 2.96
N LEU A 374 -27.69 7.91 1.69
CA LEU A 374 -28.57 6.99 0.98
C LEU A 374 -27.75 5.81 0.46
N LEU A 375 -27.99 4.60 0.98
CA LEU A 375 -27.26 3.43 0.55
C LEU A 375 -27.83 2.89 -0.76
N THR A 376 -26.94 2.63 -1.72
CA THR A 376 -27.30 2.10 -3.03
C THR A 376 -26.38 0.95 -3.41
N GLY A 377 -26.85 0.06 -4.29
CA GLY A 377 -26.05 -1.04 -4.80
C GLY A 377 -25.17 -0.60 -5.95
N ASN A 378 -24.00 -1.24 -6.12
CA ASN A 378 -23.48 -1.34 -7.49
C ASN A 378 -24.42 -2.23 -8.30
N CYS A 379 -24.41 -2.08 -9.62
CA CYS A 379 -25.36 -2.77 -10.48
C CYS A 379 -25.12 -4.29 -10.55
N PHE A 380 -24.04 -4.83 -9.93
CA PHE A 380 -23.66 -6.25 -9.93
C PHE A 380 -23.13 -6.71 -8.57
N GLY A 381 -23.76 -7.72 -7.98
CA GLY A 381 -23.28 -8.39 -6.77
C GLY A 381 -21.97 -9.17 -6.93
N CYS A 382 -21.36 -9.17 -8.13
CA CYS A 382 -20.05 -9.77 -8.40
C CYS A 382 -19.01 -8.76 -8.92
N GLY A 383 -19.35 -7.47 -9.07
CA GLY A 383 -18.39 -6.44 -9.49
C GLY A 383 -17.85 -6.48 -10.93
N VAL A 384 -18.19 -7.49 -11.74
CA VAL A 384 -17.69 -7.65 -13.12
C VAL A 384 -18.77 -7.32 -14.14
N GLY A 385 -18.43 -6.49 -15.15
CA GLY A 385 -19.37 -6.06 -16.17
C GLY A 385 -18.86 -5.57 -17.51
N GLY A 386 -19.72 -5.65 -18.52
CA GLY A 386 -19.42 -5.25 -19.90
C GLY A 386 -20.34 -5.92 -20.92
N ASP A 387 -19.93 -5.90 -22.18
CA ASP A 387 -20.60 -6.52 -23.33
C ASP A 387 -19.91 -7.83 -23.75
N VAL A 388 -20.35 -8.46 -24.85
CA VAL A 388 -19.81 -9.73 -25.34
C VAL A 388 -18.29 -9.72 -25.58
N ILE A 389 -17.71 -8.58 -26.00
CA ILE A 389 -16.26 -8.45 -26.17
C ILE A 389 -15.58 -8.39 -24.81
N SER A 390 -16.13 -7.61 -23.88
CA SER A 390 -15.61 -7.48 -22.51
C SER A 390 -15.60 -8.82 -21.77
N PHE A 391 -16.64 -9.64 -21.97
CA PHE A 391 -16.72 -10.99 -21.43
C PHE A 391 -15.58 -11.88 -21.94
N VAL A 392 -15.34 -11.91 -23.26
CA VAL A 392 -14.27 -12.69 -23.89
C VAL A 392 -12.88 -12.22 -23.43
N GLN A 393 -12.66 -10.91 -23.35
CA GLN A 393 -11.40 -10.36 -22.82
C GLN A 393 -11.10 -10.86 -21.40
N GLN A 394 -12.12 -10.90 -20.53
CA GLN A 394 -11.94 -11.26 -19.13
C GLN A 394 -11.85 -12.78 -18.92
N ILE A 395 -12.66 -13.57 -19.62
CA ILE A 395 -12.68 -15.03 -19.46
C ILE A 395 -11.46 -15.71 -20.10
N ASP A 396 -10.99 -15.18 -21.23
CA ASP A 396 -9.87 -15.75 -22.00
C ASP A 396 -8.57 -14.95 -21.81
N HIS A 397 -8.57 -13.89 -20.98
CA HIS A 397 -7.44 -12.99 -20.72
C HIS A 397 -6.82 -12.38 -22.00
N LEU A 398 -7.69 -12.02 -22.95
CA LEU A 398 -7.31 -11.46 -24.25
C LEU A 398 -7.30 -9.93 -24.22
N SER A 399 -6.40 -9.32 -24.99
CA SER A 399 -6.50 -7.89 -25.29
C SER A 399 -7.76 -7.59 -26.12
N PHE A 400 -8.17 -6.33 -26.16
CA PHE A 400 -9.37 -5.92 -26.91
C PHE A 400 -9.32 -6.33 -28.38
N ALA A 401 -8.17 -6.15 -29.04
CA ALA A 401 -7.99 -6.54 -30.45
C ALA A 401 -8.08 -8.07 -30.64
N GLU A 402 -7.47 -8.84 -29.75
CA GLU A 402 -7.52 -10.31 -29.80
C GLU A 402 -8.93 -10.85 -29.55
N ALA A 403 -9.67 -10.26 -28.61
CA ALA A 403 -11.06 -10.63 -28.36
C ALA A 403 -11.97 -10.28 -29.55
N VAL A 404 -11.76 -9.12 -30.19
CA VAL A 404 -12.47 -8.73 -31.42
C VAL A 404 -12.12 -9.67 -32.57
N GLU A 405 -10.86 -10.02 -32.76
CA GLU A 405 -10.41 -10.96 -33.81
C GLU A 405 -10.99 -12.37 -33.60
N LEU A 406 -11.00 -12.86 -32.37
CA LEU A 406 -11.62 -14.15 -32.01
C LEU A 406 -13.11 -14.17 -32.33
N LEU A 407 -13.85 -13.13 -31.88
CA LEU A 407 -15.28 -13.01 -32.11
C LEU A 407 -15.61 -12.76 -33.59
N ALA A 408 -14.80 -12.01 -34.32
CA ALA A 408 -14.97 -11.78 -35.74
C ALA A 408 -14.80 -13.07 -36.57
N ASN A 409 -13.77 -13.87 -36.27
CA ASN A 409 -13.59 -15.18 -36.90
C ASN A 409 -14.80 -16.08 -36.64
N ARG A 410 -15.32 -16.05 -35.41
CA ARG A 410 -16.48 -16.85 -35.01
C ARG A 410 -17.78 -16.42 -35.69
N ALA A 411 -17.99 -15.11 -35.82
CA ALA A 411 -19.13 -14.53 -36.52
C ALA A 411 -18.95 -14.47 -38.06
N ASN A 412 -17.84 -15.01 -38.57
CA ASN A 412 -17.44 -14.97 -39.98
C ASN A 412 -17.44 -13.54 -40.56
N ILE A 413 -16.92 -12.59 -39.80
CA ILE A 413 -16.78 -11.17 -40.16
C ILE A 413 -15.33 -10.92 -40.57
N GLU A 414 -15.15 -10.32 -41.75
CA GLU A 414 -13.85 -9.84 -42.21
C GLU A 414 -13.53 -8.47 -41.59
N LEU A 415 -12.48 -8.42 -40.77
CA LEU A 415 -12.01 -7.18 -40.14
C LEU A 415 -11.12 -6.37 -41.08
N LYS A 416 -11.38 -5.07 -41.17
CA LYS A 416 -10.53 -4.10 -41.88
C LYS A 416 -9.78 -3.22 -40.88
N TYR A 417 -8.55 -2.88 -41.23
CA TYR A 417 -7.63 -2.10 -40.39
C TYR A 417 -7.34 -0.75 -41.06
N GLU A 418 -7.36 0.34 -40.28
CA GLU A 418 -7.12 1.72 -40.74
C GLU A 418 -5.97 2.37 -39.95
N ASP A 419 -5.21 3.27 -40.55
CA ASP A 419 -4.21 4.09 -39.83
C ASP A 419 -4.85 5.27 -39.08
N ASP A 420 -4.04 6.03 -38.34
CA ASP A 420 -4.49 7.22 -37.59
C ASP A 420 -5.08 8.33 -38.50
N GLY A 421 -4.85 8.25 -39.82
CA GLY A 421 -5.41 9.14 -40.84
C GLY A 421 -6.64 8.58 -41.57
N GLY A 422 -7.18 7.43 -41.13
CA GLY A 422 -8.35 6.78 -41.73
C GLY A 422 -8.09 6.07 -43.06
N ARG A 423 -6.83 5.84 -43.42
CA ARG A 423 -6.47 5.12 -44.66
C ARG A 423 -6.45 3.61 -44.41
N PRO A 424 -6.95 2.79 -45.35
CA PRO A 424 -6.87 1.33 -45.25
C PRO A 424 -5.41 0.87 -45.14
N THR A 425 -5.12 0.06 -44.14
CA THR A 425 -3.84 -0.63 -43.96
C THR A 425 -3.99 -2.12 -44.23
N ALA A 426 -2.92 -2.77 -44.68
CA ALA A 426 -2.90 -4.22 -44.76
C ALA A 426 -2.94 -4.78 -43.32
N GLY A 427 -4.02 -5.49 -42.98
CA GLY A 427 -4.13 -6.21 -41.70
C GLY A 427 -3.10 -7.34 -41.58
N PRO A 428 -2.94 -7.96 -40.40
CA PRO A 428 -2.07 -9.11 -40.24
C PRO A 428 -2.46 -10.24 -41.20
N ASP A 429 -1.45 -10.85 -41.81
CA ASP A 429 -1.56 -11.78 -42.93
C ASP A 429 -2.40 -13.03 -42.57
N ARG A 430 -3.55 -13.24 -43.23
CA ARG A 430 -4.48 -14.38 -42.97
C ARG A 430 -3.81 -15.75 -43.08
N ALA A 431 -2.72 -15.87 -43.84
CA ALA A 431 -1.93 -17.11 -43.96
C ALA A 431 -1.27 -17.51 -42.62
N SER A 432 -0.94 -16.54 -41.76
CA SER A 432 -0.27 -16.77 -40.48
C SER A 432 -1.17 -17.38 -39.39
N VAL A 433 -2.48 -17.09 -39.43
CA VAL A 433 -3.47 -17.61 -38.46
C VAL A 433 -3.72 -19.10 -38.66
N GLY A 434 -3.83 -19.56 -39.91
CA GLY A 434 -3.95 -20.98 -40.25
C GLY A 434 -2.69 -21.79 -39.91
N GLN A 435 -1.51 -21.19 -40.07
CA GLN A 435 -0.24 -21.80 -39.71
C GLN A 435 -0.11 -22.01 -38.20
N ARG A 436 -0.47 -21.01 -37.37
CA ARG A 436 -0.43 -21.13 -35.90
C ARG A 436 -1.27 -22.32 -35.42
N ALA A 437 -2.51 -22.43 -35.88
CA ALA A 437 -3.43 -23.51 -35.48
C ALA A 437 -2.89 -24.90 -35.84
N ARG A 438 -2.27 -25.04 -37.02
CA ARG A 438 -1.64 -26.30 -37.45
C ARG A 438 -0.43 -26.70 -36.61
N LEU A 439 0.41 -25.73 -36.23
CA LEU A 439 1.57 -25.99 -35.37
C LEU A 439 1.15 -26.38 -33.95
N VAL A 440 0.10 -25.74 -33.39
CA VAL A 440 -0.46 -26.12 -32.09
C VAL A 440 -1.03 -27.54 -32.14
N ALA A 441 -1.79 -27.88 -33.20
CA ALA A 441 -2.32 -29.23 -33.38
C ALA A 441 -1.20 -30.30 -33.46
N ALA A 442 -0.09 -30.00 -34.14
CA ALA A 442 1.05 -30.90 -34.22
C ALA A 442 1.72 -31.13 -32.84
N ASN A 443 1.94 -30.05 -32.08
CA ASN A 443 2.48 -30.13 -30.72
C ASN A 443 1.55 -30.89 -29.76
N THR A 444 0.24 -30.64 -29.83
CA THR A 444 -0.74 -31.38 -29.03
C THR A 444 -0.74 -32.87 -29.36
N ALA A 445 -0.67 -33.23 -30.65
CA ALA A 445 -0.55 -34.62 -31.07
C ALA A 445 0.77 -35.27 -30.60
N ALA A 446 1.88 -34.53 -30.61
CA ALA A 446 3.17 -34.98 -30.10
C ALA A 446 3.16 -35.20 -28.59
N ALA A 447 2.52 -34.30 -27.83
CA ALA A 447 2.37 -34.45 -26.38
C ALA A 447 1.60 -35.73 -26.03
N ALA A 448 0.49 -36.01 -26.74
CA ALA A 448 -0.27 -37.24 -26.57
C ALA A 448 0.57 -38.49 -26.88
N PHE A 449 1.35 -38.46 -27.96
CA PHE A 449 2.28 -39.53 -28.30
C PHE A 449 3.30 -39.77 -27.20
N TYR A 450 4.00 -38.73 -26.72
CA TYR A 450 5.00 -38.88 -25.67
C TYR A 450 4.40 -39.37 -24.35
N ALA A 451 3.21 -38.91 -23.98
CA ALA A 451 2.50 -39.38 -22.79
C ALA A 451 2.18 -40.89 -22.87
N GLU A 452 1.76 -41.37 -24.04
CA GLU A 452 1.54 -42.81 -24.29
C GLU A 452 2.86 -43.61 -24.18
N GLN A 453 3.95 -43.08 -24.75
CA GLN A 453 5.26 -43.74 -24.70
C GLN A 453 5.81 -43.89 -23.28
N LEU A 454 5.40 -43.04 -22.32
CA LEU A 454 5.82 -43.16 -20.92
C LEU A 454 5.34 -44.47 -20.26
N GLY A 455 4.31 -45.12 -20.82
CA GLY A 455 3.84 -46.44 -20.36
C GLY A 455 4.65 -47.63 -20.88
N THR A 456 5.56 -47.43 -21.82
CA THR A 456 6.30 -48.52 -22.47
C THR A 456 7.44 -49.07 -21.59
N PRO A 457 7.94 -50.29 -21.86
CA PRO A 457 9.10 -50.83 -21.16
C PRO A 457 10.37 -49.96 -21.30
N GLU A 458 10.58 -49.33 -22.47
CA GLU A 458 11.74 -48.46 -22.74
C GLU A 458 11.77 -47.23 -21.82
N ALA A 459 10.59 -46.73 -21.42
CA ALA A 459 10.44 -45.57 -20.55
C ALA A 459 10.70 -45.86 -19.05
N THR A 460 11.17 -47.05 -18.69
CA THR A 460 11.47 -47.42 -17.28
C THR A 460 12.39 -46.42 -16.57
N PRO A 461 13.52 -45.96 -17.17
CA PRO A 461 14.38 -44.96 -16.53
C PRO A 461 13.67 -43.61 -16.30
N ALA A 462 12.71 -43.24 -17.17
CA ALA A 462 11.95 -42.00 -17.02
C ALA A 462 10.98 -42.06 -15.84
N ARG A 463 10.29 -43.20 -15.67
CA ARG A 463 9.41 -43.43 -14.51
C ARG A 463 10.19 -43.55 -13.21
N GLN A 464 11.36 -44.20 -13.23
CA GLN A 464 12.23 -44.29 -12.07
C GLN A 464 12.70 -42.90 -11.62
N PHE A 465 13.14 -42.06 -12.57
CA PHE A 465 13.56 -40.69 -12.27
C PHE A 465 12.46 -39.86 -11.59
N LEU A 466 11.21 -40.00 -12.04
CA LEU A 466 10.05 -39.33 -11.41
C LEU A 466 9.77 -39.89 -10.01
N ALA A 467 9.79 -41.22 -9.86
CA ALA A 467 9.53 -41.90 -8.60
C ALA A 467 10.60 -41.58 -7.53
N ASP A 468 11.88 -41.53 -7.92
CA ASP A 468 13.00 -41.17 -7.05
C ASP A 468 12.83 -39.76 -6.47
N ARG A 469 12.13 -38.87 -7.18
CA ARG A 469 11.79 -37.50 -6.74
C ARG A 469 10.41 -37.38 -6.11
N ALA A 470 9.81 -38.50 -5.70
CA ALA A 470 8.49 -38.57 -5.10
C ALA A 470 7.37 -37.99 -5.98
N PHE A 471 7.47 -38.15 -7.31
CA PHE A 471 6.37 -37.90 -8.24
C PHE A 471 5.70 -39.22 -8.60
N ASP A 472 4.45 -39.38 -8.20
CA ASP A 472 3.67 -40.56 -8.51
C ASP A 472 3.13 -40.52 -9.96
N ARG A 473 2.42 -41.60 -10.33
CA ARG A 473 1.81 -41.70 -11.66
C ARG A 473 0.79 -40.60 -11.92
N GLN A 474 0.03 -40.18 -10.90
CA GLN A 474 -1.01 -39.16 -11.07
C GLN A 474 -0.36 -37.79 -11.35
N ALA A 475 0.69 -37.43 -10.61
CA ALA A 475 1.49 -36.24 -10.87
C ALA A 475 2.06 -36.26 -12.29
N ALA A 476 2.62 -37.38 -12.75
CA ALA A 476 3.12 -37.49 -14.12
C ALA A 476 2.02 -37.23 -15.17
N LEU A 477 0.80 -37.74 -14.95
CA LEU A 477 -0.35 -37.50 -15.83
C LEU A 477 -0.83 -36.04 -15.79
N ASP A 478 -0.95 -35.46 -14.60
CA ASP A 478 -1.46 -34.10 -14.39
C ASP A 478 -0.56 -33.04 -15.02
N PHE A 479 0.76 -33.26 -15.03
CA PHE A 479 1.74 -32.40 -15.70
C PHE A 479 1.99 -32.79 -17.16
N GLY A 480 1.32 -33.84 -17.65
CA GLY A 480 1.44 -34.34 -19.01
C GLY A 480 2.84 -34.88 -19.34
N CYS A 481 3.59 -35.36 -18.35
CA CYS A 481 4.91 -35.93 -18.55
C CYS A 481 4.86 -37.07 -19.57
N GLY A 482 5.88 -37.14 -20.42
CA GLY A 482 5.98 -38.13 -21.49
C GLY A 482 7.39 -38.69 -21.64
N TYR A 483 7.56 -39.64 -22.54
CA TYR A 483 8.86 -40.19 -22.89
C TYR A 483 9.09 -40.09 -24.39
N ALA A 484 10.22 -39.51 -24.80
CA ALA A 484 10.66 -39.60 -26.18
C ALA A 484 11.39 -40.94 -26.38
N PRO A 485 10.87 -41.85 -27.23
CA PRO A 485 11.48 -43.16 -27.45
C PRO A 485 12.82 -43.06 -28.18
N GLY A 486 13.56 -44.15 -28.23
CA GLY A 486 14.68 -44.31 -29.13
C GLY A 486 14.27 -44.37 -30.61
N GLY A 487 15.25 -44.60 -31.47
CA GLY A 487 15.06 -44.58 -32.93
C GLY A 487 15.29 -43.19 -33.53
N TRP A 488 15.01 -43.02 -34.83
CA TRP A 488 15.32 -41.79 -35.56
C TRP A 488 14.09 -40.96 -35.94
N ASP A 489 12.92 -41.57 -36.12
CA ASP A 489 11.76 -40.96 -36.77
C ASP A 489 10.41 -41.44 -36.20
N ALA A 490 10.38 -41.96 -34.97
CA ALA A 490 9.18 -42.55 -34.36
C ALA A 490 8.03 -41.54 -34.24
N LEU A 491 8.29 -40.35 -33.70
CA LEU A 491 7.32 -39.26 -33.63
C LEU A 491 7.00 -38.75 -35.04
N THR A 492 8.03 -38.52 -35.86
CA THR A 492 7.87 -38.01 -37.22
C THR A 492 6.90 -38.88 -38.03
N ARG A 493 7.09 -40.20 -38.01
CA ARG A 493 6.22 -41.16 -38.70
C ARG A 493 4.80 -41.12 -38.15
N HIS A 494 4.64 -41.06 -36.83
CA HIS A 494 3.34 -40.94 -36.17
C HIS A 494 2.57 -39.68 -36.60
N LEU A 495 3.24 -38.52 -36.64
CA LEU A 495 2.62 -37.25 -37.03
C LEU A 495 2.36 -37.16 -38.54
N ARG A 496 3.25 -37.72 -39.37
CA ARG A 496 3.04 -37.81 -40.82
C ARG A 496 1.80 -38.65 -41.15
N ALA A 497 1.58 -39.75 -40.43
CA ALA A 497 0.37 -40.57 -40.57
C ALA A 497 -0.92 -39.80 -40.19
N LYS A 498 -0.81 -38.78 -39.32
CA LYS A 498 -1.90 -37.86 -38.95
C LYS A 498 -2.05 -36.65 -39.89
N GLY A 499 -1.31 -36.63 -41.01
CA GLY A 499 -1.44 -35.60 -42.04
C GLY A 499 -0.66 -34.31 -41.77
N PHE A 500 0.36 -34.33 -40.89
CA PHE A 500 1.27 -33.19 -40.72
C PHE A 500 2.37 -33.20 -41.79
N THR A 501 2.67 -32.02 -42.35
CA THR A 501 3.68 -31.84 -43.38
C THR A 501 5.08 -31.73 -42.78
N GLN A 502 6.11 -32.03 -43.58
CA GLN A 502 7.51 -31.84 -43.17
C GLN A 502 7.79 -30.42 -42.69
N ALA A 503 7.33 -29.43 -43.45
CA ALA A 503 7.53 -28.02 -43.10
C ALA A 503 6.90 -27.67 -41.74
N GLU A 504 5.71 -28.19 -41.43
CA GLU A 504 5.06 -28.00 -40.12
C GLU A 504 5.87 -28.63 -38.98
N LEU A 505 6.40 -29.85 -39.17
CA LEU A 505 7.16 -30.55 -38.13
C LEU A 505 8.52 -29.89 -37.83
N VAL A 506 9.21 -29.39 -38.86
CA VAL A 506 10.47 -28.64 -38.69
C VAL A 506 10.19 -27.27 -38.08
N THR A 507 9.20 -26.53 -38.59
CA THR A 507 8.85 -25.19 -38.09
C THR A 507 8.34 -25.23 -36.64
N GLY A 508 7.60 -26.29 -36.28
CA GLY A 508 7.15 -26.53 -34.91
C GLY A 508 8.25 -27.02 -33.96
N GLY A 509 9.46 -27.30 -34.46
CA GLY A 509 10.59 -27.76 -33.66
C GLY A 509 10.48 -29.21 -33.16
N LEU A 510 9.58 -30.02 -33.75
CA LEU A 510 9.34 -31.43 -33.40
C LEU A 510 10.33 -32.39 -34.07
N ALA A 511 10.81 -32.01 -35.26
CA ALA A 511 11.77 -32.76 -36.05
C ALA A 511 12.84 -31.83 -36.64
N LYS A 512 13.96 -32.40 -37.08
CA LYS A 512 15.04 -31.72 -37.80
C LYS A 512 15.39 -32.51 -39.05
N GLU A 513 15.98 -31.85 -40.04
CA GLU A 513 16.50 -32.53 -41.23
C GLU A 513 17.90 -33.09 -40.95
N SER A 514 18.12 -34.33 -41.38
CA SER A 514 19.45 -34.95 -41.40
C SER A 514 20.28 -34.40 -42.55
N SER A 515 21.59 -34.65 -42.53
CA SER A 515 22.49 -34.30 -43.65
C SER A 515 22.12 -34.96 -44.98
N ARG A 516 21.27 -36.00 -44.96
CA ARG A 516 20.75 -36.71 -46.14
C ARG A 516 19.33 -36.26 -46.53
N GLY A 517 18.80 -35.21 -45.91
CA GLY A 517 17.45 -34.67 -46.18
C GLY A 517 16.31 -35.48 -45.57
N THR A 518 16.59 -36.49 -44.75
CA THR A 518 15.57 -37.25 -44.02
C THR A 518 15.17 -36.54 -42.74
N LEU A 519 13.88 -36.50 -42.41
CA LEU A 519 13.40 -36.00 -41.12
C LEU A 519 13.80 -36.98 -40.01
N ILE A 520 14.34 -36.43 -38.93
CA ILE A 520 14.62 -37.15 -37.70
C ILE A 520 14.02 -36.40 -36.51
N ASP A 521 13.60 -37.13 -35.49
CA ASP A 521 12.96 -36.57 -34.31
C ASP A 521 13.93 -35.61 -33.58
N ARG A 522 13.37 -34.61 -32.90
CA ARG A 522 14.18 -33.64 -32.13
C ARG A 522 14.68 -34.26 -30.83
N PHE A 523 13.80 -34.98 -30.15
CA PHE A 523 14.01 -35.53 -28.82
C PHE A 523 14.10 -37.06 -28.91
N HIS A 524 15.07 -37.64 -28.21
CA HIS A 524 15.30 -39.09 -28.19
C HIS A 524 15.70 -39.54 -26.79
N ARG A 525 15.18 -40.69 -26.33
CA ARG A 525 15.53 -41.34 -25.05
C ARG A 525 15.51 -40.40 -23.84
N ARG A 526 14.53 -39.48 -23.79
CA ARG A 526 14.46 -38.40 -22.79
C ARG A 526 13.09 -38.34 -22.13
N LEU A 527 13.07 -37.94 -20.85
CA LEU A 527 11.84 -37.57 -20.15
C LEU A 527 11.38 -36.20 -20.65
N ILE A 528 10.09 -36.08 -20.99
CA ILE A 528 9.50 -34.92 -21.66
C ILE A 528 8.50 -34.22 -20.73
N TRP A 529 8.57 -32.89 -20.68
CA TRP A 529 7.51 -32.04 -20.15
C TRP A 529 6.93 -31.18 -21.28
N PRO A 530 5.61 -31.22 -21.52
CA PRO A 530 4.95 -30.31 -22.45
C PRO A 530 4.97 -28.90 -21.87
N ILE A 531 5.38 -27.93 -22.67
CA ILE A 531 5.37 -26.52 -22.32
C ILE A 531 4.13 -25.89 -22.95
N ARG A 532 3.29 -25.30 -22.11
CA ARG A 532 2.02 -24.69 -22.50
C ARG A 532 2.09 -23.17 -22.40
N ASP A 533 1.37 -22.49 -23.28
CA ASP A 533 1.17 -21.04 -23.14
C ASP A 533 0.03 -20.73 -22.14
N ILE A 534 -0.30 -19.45 -21.99
CA ILE A 534 -1.34 -18.99 -21.06
C ILE A 534 -2.75 -19.52 -21.40
N THR A 535 -3.04 -19.87 -22.66
CA THR A 535 -4.34 -20.44 -23.05
C THR A 535 -4.41 -21.93 -22.73
N GLY A 536 -3.25 -22.58 -22.55
CA GLY A 536 -3.11 -24.01 -22.27
C GLY A 536 -2.67 -24.83 -23.50
N ASP A 537 -2.46 -24.16 -24.63
CA ASP A 537 -2.00 -24.79 -25.87
C ASP A 537 -0.56 -25.29 -25.73
N VAL A 538 -0.27 -26.49 -26.23
CA VAL A 538 1.11 -27.01 -26.23
C VAL A 538 1.91 -26.29 -27.30
N ILE A 539 2.92 -25.54 -26.88
CA ILE A 539 3.76 -24.72 -27.77
C ILE A 539 5.18 -25.25 -27.94
N GLY A 540 5.61 -26.18 -27.07
CA GLY A 540 6.92 -26.81 -27.13
C GLY A 540 7.12 -27.84 -26.02
N PHE A 541 8.37 -28.27 -25.83
CA PHE A 541 8.75 -29.32 -24.89
C PHE A 541 10.09 -29.02 -24.23
N GLY A 542 10.20 -29.40 -22.96
CA GLY A 542 11.47 -29.55 -22.25
C GLY A 542 11.82 -31.03 -22.11
N ALA A 543 13.08 -31.40 -22.36
CA ALA A 543 13.52 -32.79 -22.40
C ALA A 543 14.77 -33.04 -21.55
N ARG A 544 14.64 -33.89 -20.53
CA ARG A 544 15.74 -34.26 -19.61
C ARG A 544 16.45 -35.53 -20.08
N LYS A 545 17.78 -35.45 -20.15
CA LYS A 545 18.68 -36.59 -20.35
C LYS A 545 18.52 -37.59 -19.20
N LEU A 546 18.38 -38.87 -19.54
CA LEU A 546 18.22 -39.99 -18.59
C LEU A 546 19.41 -40.96 -18.58
N MET A 547 20.15 -41.05 -19.69
CA MET A 547 21.19 -42.06 -19.91
C MET A 547 22.51 -41.37 -20.20
N ASP A 548 23.62 -41.84 -19.61
CA ASP A 548 24.92 -41.16 -19.72
C ASP A 548 25.50 -41.15 -21.14
N ASP A 549 25.14 -42.14 -21.97
CA ASP A 549 25.57 -42.31 -23.36
C ASP A 549 24.98 -41.29 -24.34
N ASP A 550 24.00 -40.48 -23.94
CA ASP A 550 23.47 -39.38 -24.74
C ASP A 550 24.44 -38.16 -24.70
N PRO A 551 25.10 -37.78 -25.80
CA PRO A 551 26.08 -36.69 -25.81
C PRO A 551 25.46 -35.29 -25.68
N GLY A 552 24.13 -35.17 -25.63
CA GLY A 552 23.41 -33.90 -25.54
C GLY A 552 23.38 -33.28 -24.14
N PRO A 553 22.85 -32.05 -24.01
CA PRO A 553 22.81 -31.32 -22.74
C PRO A 553 21.89 -31.99 -21.71
N LYS A 554 22.08 -31.66 -20.42
CA LYS A 554 21.23 -32.14 -19.31
C LYS A 554 19.74 -31.88 -19.60
N TYR A 555 19.40 -30.65 -19.99
CA TYR A 555 18.07 -30.28 -20.48
C TYR A 555 18.15 -29.76 -21.92
N LEU A 556 17.23 -30.21 -22.77
CA LEU A 556 17.07 -29.77 -24.15
C LEU A 556 15.64 -29.26 -24.35
N ASN A 557 15.49 -28.01 -24.77
CA ASN A 557 14.18 -27.42 -25.05
C ASN A 557 13.92 -27.33 -26.56
N THR A 558 12.65 -27.18 -26.94
CA THR A 558 12.25 -26.77 -28.28
C THR A 558 13.05 -25.52 -28.69
N PRO A 559 13.57 -25.46 -29.93
CA PRO A 559 14.25 -24.26 -30.43
C PRO A 559 13.27 -23.09 -30.57
N GLU A 560 13.76 -21.92 -30.96
CA GLU A 560 12.90 -20.78 -31.32
C GLU A 560 11.95 -21.16 -32.46
N THR A 561 10.64 -21.01 -32.25
CA THR A 561 9.61 -21.25 -33.27
C THR A 561 8.64 -20.06 -33.32
N PRO A 562 7.65 -20.06 -34.24
CA PRO A 562 6.54 -19.10 -34.17
C PRO A 562 5.67 -19.23 -32.92
N LEU A 563 5.67 -20.39 -32.25
CA LEU A 563 4.88 -20.65 -31.03
C LEU A 563 5.71 -20.49 -29.75
N TYR A 564 7.00 -20.81 -29.79
CA TYR A 564 7.87 -20.91 -28.63
C TYR A 564 8.97 -19.86 -28.67
N LYS A 565 8.92 -18.95 -27.70
CA LYS A 565 9.92 -17.90 -27.45
C LYS A 565 10.54 -18.08 -26.08
N LYS A 566 11.80 -18.49 -26.04
CA LYS A 566 12.48 -18.84 -24.77
C LYS A 566 12.54 -17.67 -23.80
N SER A 567 12.54 -16.43 -24.30
CA SER A 567 12.61 -15.20 -23.52
C SER A 567 11.33 -14.84 -22.75
N SER A 568 10.19 -15.43 -23.12
CA SER A 568 8.88 -15.07 -22.54
C SER A 568 8.07 -16.25 -22.02
N VAL A 569 8.41 -17.47 -22.39
CA VAL A 569 7.66 -18.68 -21.97
C VAL A 569 8.01 -19.11 -20.55
N LEU A 570 6.98 -19.32 -19.74
CA LEU A 570 7.08 -19.80 -18.36
C LEU A 570 6.39 -21.16 -18.23
N TYR A 571 7.14 -22.16 -17.76
CA TYR A 571 6.58 -23.47 -17.45
C TYR A 571 5.65 -23.39 -16.23
N GLY A 572 4.50 -24.07 -16.31
CA GLY A 572 3.48 -24.09 -15.25
C GLY A 572 2.52 -22.89 -15.27
N ILE A 573 2.69 -21.93 -16.19
CA ILE A 573 1.89 -20.71 -16.25
C ILE A 573 0.40 -20.98 -16.51
N ASP A 574 0.08 -21.99 -17.31
CA ASP A 574 -1.27 -22.43 -17.64
C ASP A 574 -2.05 -22.86 -16.39
N ARG A 575 -1.35 -23.51 -15.45
CA ARG A 575 -1.91 -23.95 -14.15
C ARG A 575 -1.90 -22.82 -13.14
N ALA A 576 -0.82 -22.04 -13.12
CA ALA A 576 -0.60 -21.01 -12.12
C ALA A 576 -1.42 -19.74 -12.36
N LYS A 577 -1.82 -19.42 -13.61
CA LYS A 577 -2.45 -18.14 -13.98
C LYS A 577 -3.62 -17.73 -13.08
N ARG A 578 -4.50 -18.68 -12.74
CA ARG A 578 -5.69 -18.42 -11.93
C ARG A 578 -5.31 -18.08 -10.50
N ASP A 579 -4.37 -18.83 -9.92
CA ASP A 579 -3.93 -18.63 -8.55
C ASP A 579 -2.97 -17.44 -8.41
N ILE A 580 -2.17 -17.14 -9.43
CA ILE A 580 -1.36 -15.91 -9.51
C ILE A 580 -2.27 -14.69 -9.49
N ALA A 581 -3.30 -14.68 -10.34
CA ALA A 581 -4.29 -13.60 -10.38
C ALA A 581 -5.06 -13.48 -9.05
N LYS A 582 -5.50 -14.62 -8.48
CA LYS A 582 -6.27 -14.66 -7.23
C LYS A 582 -5.48 -14.26 -5.99
N ARG A 583 -4.23 -14.70 -5.87
CA ARG A 583 -3.39 -14.47 -4.69
C ARG A 583 -2.49 -13.24 -4.84
N HIS A 584 -2.47 -12.61 -6.01
CA HIS A 584 -1.54 -11.55 -6.37
C HIS A 584 -0.08 -11.93 -6.05
N GLN A 585 0.28 -13.19 -6.30
CA GLN A 585 1.62 -13.70 -5.99
C GLN A 585 2.06 -14.67 -7.07
N ALA A 586 3.30 -14.52 -7.55
CA ALA A 586 3.97 -15.50 -8.42
C ALA A 586 5.24 -16.00 -7.73
N VAL A 587 5.47 -17.31 -7.76
CA VAL A 587 6.68 -17.93 -7.21
C VAL A 587 7.54 -18.40 -8.38
N VAL A 588 8.73 -17.83 -8.53
CA VAL A 588 9.67 -18.17 -9.60
C VAL A 588 10.68 -19.18 -9.05
N VAL A 589 10.72 -20.36 -9.67
CA VAL A 589 11.63 -21.47 -9.36
C VAL A 589 12.51 -21.81 -10.56
N GLU A 590 13.56 -22.60 -10.36
CA GLU A 590 14.60 -22.85 -11.38
C GLU A 590 14.18 -23.88 -12.44
N GLY A 591 13.53 -24.98 -12.04
CA GLY A 591 13.32 -26.14 -12.90
C GLY A 591 11.89 -26.66 -13.01
N TYR A 592 11.68 -27.57 -13.97
CA TYR A 592 10.40 -28.26 -14.20
C TYR A 592 9.95 -29.06 -12.96
N THR A 593 10.88 -29.77 -12.31
CA THR A 593 10.62 -30.56 -11.11
C THR A 593 10.22 -29.69 -9.93
N ASP A 594 10.76 -28.48 -9.83
CA ASP A 594 10.51 -27.57 -8.71
C ASP A 594 9.11 -26.98 -8.82
N VAL A 595 8.67 -26.66 -10.05
CA VAL A 595 7.28 -26.31 -10.32
C VAL A 595 6.36 -27.46 -9.91
N MET A 596 6.67 -28.70 -10.29
CA MET A 596 5.87 -29.87 -9.88
C MET A 596 5.82 -30.01 -8.36
N ALA A 597 6.96 -29.93 -7.68
CA ALA A 597 7.08 -30.04 -6.23
C ALA A 597 6.28 -28.95 -5.51
N CYS A 598 6.42 -27.69 -5.92
CA CYS A 598 5.68 -26.56 -5.38
C CYS A 598 4.16 -26.72 -5.53
N HIS A 599 3.69 -27.08 -6.73
CA HIS A 599 2.26 -27.26 -6.98
C HIS A 599 1.67 -28.39 -6.14
N LEU A 600 2.37 -29.53 -6.03
CA LEU A 600 1.93 -30.64 -5.19
C LEU A 600 1.94 -30.27 -3.69
N ALA A 601 2.88 -29.41 -3.26
CA ALA A 601 2.95 -28.88 -1.91
C ALA A 601 1.90 -27.77 -1.61
N GLY A 602 1.07 -27.37 -2.59
CA GLY A 602 0.05 -26.34 -2.44
C GLY A 602 0.51 -24.91 -2.75
N VAL A 603 1.75 -24.74 -3.23
CA VAL A 603 2.29 -23.51 -3.81
C VAL A 603 1.95 -23.49 -5.31
N THR A 604 0.67 -23.31 -5.61
CA THR A 604 0.11 -23.38 -6.97
C THR A 604 0.41 -22.18 -7.85
N THR A 605 1.11 -21.18 -7.32
CA THR A 605 1.58 -19.97 -8.03
C THR A 605 2.97 -20.13 -8.62
N ALA A 606 3.57 -21.32 -8.53
CA ALA A 606 4.93 -21.59 -8.98
C ALA A 606 5.06 -21.71 -10.50
N VAL A 607 6.10 -21.07 -11.05
CA VAL A 607 6.47 -21.06 -12.48
C VAL A 607 7.99 -21.10 -12.63
N ALA A 608 8.49 -21.57 -13.78
CA ALA A 608 9.93 -21.60 -14.09
C ALA A 608 10.24 -21.10 -15.50
N SER A 609 11.41 -20.47 -15.70
CA SER A 609 11.91 -20.15 -17.04
C SER A 609 12.44 -21.41 -17.74
N CYS A 610 12.23 -21.50 -19.05
CA CYS A 610 12.56 -22.73 -19.78
C CYS A 610 14.03 -22.74 -20.26
N GLY A 611 14.95 -23.06 -19.35
CA GLY A 611 16.38 -23.25 -19.65
C GLY A 611 17.13 -21.96 -19.98
N THR A 612 16.63 -20.81 -19.52
CA THR A 612 17.24 -19.48 -19.63
C THR A 612 17.15 -18.78 -18.28
N ALA A 613 18.02 -17.79 -18.05
CA ALA A 613 17.84 -16.87 -16.93
C ALA A 613 16.46 -16.18 -17.03
N PHE A 614 15.80 -16.05 -15.89
CA PHE A 614 14.59 -15.25 -15.76
C PHE A 614 14.90 -13.78 -16.06
N GLY A 615 14.00 -13.06 -16.74
CA GLY A 615 14.32 -11.75 -17.31
C GLY A 615 13.09 -10.90 -17.63
N ALA A 616 13.33 -9.71 -18.19
CA ALA A 616 12.30 -8.66 -18.33
C ALA A 616 11.05 -9.08 -19.14
N GLU A 617 11.20 -9.90 -20.18
CA GLU A 617 10.06 -10.40 -20.96
C GLU A 617 9.17 -11.38 -20.15
N HIS A 618 9.77 -12.24 -19.32
CA HIS A 618 9.04 -13.10 -18.38
C HIS A 618 8.29 -12.27 -17.34
N ILE A 619 8.92 -11.22 -16.81
CA ILE A 619 8.28 -10.27 -15.89
C ILE A 619 7.08 -9.60 -16.59
N GLY A 620 7.22 -9.26 -17.86
CA GLY A 620 6.12 -8.73 -18.68
C GLY A 620 4.91 -9.68 -18.75
N VAL A 621 5.13 -11.00 -18.79
CA VAL A 621 4.06 -12.00 -18.74
C VAL A 621 3.42 -12.07 -17.37
N LEU A 622 4.22 -12.20 -16.30
CA LEU A 622 3.69 -12.24 -14.92
C LEU A 622 2.95 -10.95 -14.56
N ARG A 623 3.44 -9.79 -15.02
CA ARG A 623 2.80 -8.50 -14.83
C ARG A 623 1.37 -8.51 -15.36
N ARG A 624 1.11 -9.07 -16.54
CA ARG A 624 -0.26 -9.13 -17.08
C ARG A 624 -1.20 -9.95 -16.21
N LEU A 625 -0.68 -10.97 -15.52
CA LEU A 625 -1.45 -11.84 -14.61
C LEU A 625 -1.62 -11.25 -13.22
N LEU A 626 -0.61 -10.51 -12.74
CA LEU A 626 -0.64 -9.79 -11.48
C LEU A 626 -1.41 -8.47 -11.57
N MET A 627 -1.85 -8.09 -12.78
CA MET A 627 -2.56 -6.85 -13.06
C MET A 627 -4.07 -7.05 -13.09
N ASP A 628 -4.73 -6.53 -12.08
CA ASP A 628 -6.08 -6.01 -12.16
C ASP A 628 -6.06 -4.60 -11.52
N GLN A 629 -6.21 -3.55 -12.34
CA GLN A 629 -6.23 -2.11 -11.99
C GLN A 629 -4.88 -1.45 -11.61
N ASP A 630 -4.80 -0.13 -11.84
CA ASP A 630 -3.61 0.76 -11.82
C ASP A 630 -2.81 0.88 -10.50
N GLU A 631 -3.06 0.04 -9.49
CA GLU A 631 -2.17 -0.14 -8.34
C GLU A 631 -1.58 -1.55 -8.35
N PHE A 632 -0.31 -1.63 -8.73
CA PHE A 632 0.47 -2.87 -8.64
C PHE A 632 0.55 -3.31 -7.16
N ARG A 633 -0.18 -4.37 -6.76
CA ARG A 633 -0.11 -5.02 -5.42
C ARG A 633 0.39 -6.48 -5.49
N GLY A 634 1.09 -6.83 -6.56
CA GLY A 634 1.52 -8.20 -6.85
C GLY A 634 2.90 -8.53 -6.33
N GLU A 635 3.07 -9.65 -5.65
CA GLU A 635 4.36 -10.13 -5.18
C GLU A 635 5.01 -11.10 -6.17
N VAL A 636 6.30 -10.91 -6.43
CA VAL A 636 7.11 -11.91 -7.15
C VAL A 636 8.16 -12.46 -6.18
N VAL A 637 8.08 -13.75 -5.90
CA VAL A 637 8.95 -14.45 -4.96
C VAL A 637 9.92 -15.31 -5.74
N TYR A 638 11.21 -14.99 -5.69
CA TYR A 638 12.26 -15.84 -6.26
C TYR A 638 12.70 -16.86 -5.23
N THR A 639 12.68 -18.14 -5.57
CA THR A 639 13.34 -19.18 -4.78
C THR A 639 14.71 -19.41 -5.35
N PHE A 640 15.75 -19.28 -4.54
CA PHE A 640 17.11 -19.61 -4.94
C PHE A 640 17.65 -20.75 -4.11
N ASP A 641 18.48 -21.56 -4.74
CA ASP A 641 19.37 -22.50 -4.05
C ASP A 641 20.29 -21.65 -3.15
N GLY A 642 20.46 -22.05 -1.88
CA GLY A 642 21.13 -21.28 -0.83
C GLY A 642 22.66 -21.10 -0.99
N ASP A 643 23.17 -21.21 -2.21
CA ASP A 643 24.59 -21.13 -2.53
C ASP A 643 25.01 -19.73 -3.05
N ALA A 644 26.30 -19.59 -3.38
CA ALA A 644 26.86 -18.38 -3.96
C ALA A 644 26.25 -18.02 -5.34
N ALA A 645 25.68 -18.99 -6.06
CA ALA A 645 25.01 -18.75 -7.34
C ALA A 645 23.63 -18.13 -7.14
N GLY A 646 22.87 -18.56 -6.13
CA GLY A 646 21.61 -17.93 -5.72
C GLY A 646 21.77 -16.47 -5.27
N GLN A 647 22.82 -16.18 -4.50
CA GLN A 647 23.17 -14.80 -4.12
C GLN A 647 23.55 -13.95 -5.34
N ALA A 648 24.34 -14.50 -6.27
CA ALA A 648 24.69 -13.82 -7.51
C ALA A 648 23.46 -13.55 -8.40
N ALA A 649 22.51 -14.49 -8.46
CA ALA A 649 21.25 -14.33 -9.15
C ALA A 649 20.40 -13.21 -8.54
N ALA A 650 20.25 -13.17 -7.21
CA ALA A 650 19.56 -12.08 -6.52
C ALA A 650 20.18 -10.69 -6.79
N MET A 651 21.51 -10.61 -6.79
CA MET A 651 22.25 -9.37 -7.11
C MET A 651 22.05 -8.96 -8.57
N LYS A 652 22.02 -9.92 -9.49
CA LYS A 652 21.73 -9.68 -10.91
C LYS A 652 20.29 -9.20 -11.13
N THR A 653 19.31 -9.83 -10.47
CA THR A 653 17.91 -9.40 -10.49
C THR A 653 17.75 -7.98 -9.95
N PHE A 654 18.45 -7.63 -8.87
CA PHE A 654 18.47 -6.27 -8.33
C PHE A 654 19.06 -5.25 -9.31
N ALA A 655 20.10 -5.62 -10.07
CA ALA A 655 20.74 -4.75 -11.05
C ALA A 655 19.94 -4.57 -12.35
N GLU A 656 19.31 -5.64 -12.86
CA GLU A 656 18.63 -5.65 -14.15
C GLU A 656 17.23 -5.04 -14.12
N ASP A 657 16.52 -5.07 -12.97
CA ASP A 657 15.13 -4.56 -12.90
C ASP A 657 14.80 -3.72 -11.66
N GLN A 658 15.36 -2.52 -11.61
CA GLN A 658 15.10 -1.55 -10.55
C GLN A 658 13.68 -0.93 -10.56
N ARG A 659 12.80 -1.24 -11.54
CA ARG A 659 11.44 -0.65 -11.60
C ARG A 659 10.47 -1.34 -10.63
N PHE A 660 10.87 -2.45 -10.02
CA PHE A 660 9.97 -3.40 -9.38
C PHE A 660 10.36 -3.75 -7.92
N VAL A 661 11.40 -3.11 -7.39
CA VAL A 661 12.10 -3.58 -6.18
C VAL A 661 11.28 -3.48 -4.88
N GLY A 662 10.15 -2.77 -4.88
CA GLY A 662 9.26 -2.66 -3.72
C GLY A 662 8.40 -3.90 -3.43
N GLN A 663 8.25 -4.81 -4.41
CA GLN A 663 7.34 -5.98 -4.31
C GLN A 663 8.00 -7.30 -4.78
N THR A 664 9.32 -7.28 -4.93
CA THR A 664 10.12 -8.50 -5.13
C THR A 664 10.58 -9.05 -3.81
N PHE A 665 10.43 -10.36 -3.65
CA PHE A 665 10.90 -11.10 -2.50
C PHE A 665 11.82 -12.23 -2.92
N VAL A 666 12.65 -12.65 -1.98
CA VAL A 666 13.55 -13.78 -2.12
C VAL A 666 13.26 -14.77 -0.99
N ALA A 667 13.15 -16.05 -1.34
CA ALA A 667 13.08 -17.16 -0.41
C ALA A 667 14.31 -18.03 -0.62
N VAL A 668 15.10 -18.23 0.44
CA VAL A 668 16.32 -19.04 0.41
C VAL A 668 16.21 -20.12 1.47
N GLU A 669 16.50 -21.36 1.08
CA GLU A 669 16.57 -22.49 2.01
C GLU A 669 17.98 -22.53 2.64
N PRO A 670 18.11 -22.59 4.00
CA PRO A 670 19.41 -22.48 4.68
C PRO A 670 20.44 -23.55 4.34
N ASN A 671 20.01 -24.77 4.01
CA ASN A 671 20.89 -25.91 3.68
C ASN A 671 21.23 -25.95 2.18
N GLY A 672 20.63 -25.07 1.38
CA GLY A 672 20.88 -24.97 -0.06
C GLY A 672 19.96 -25.84 -0.93
N ASN A 673 18.96 -26.49 -0.34
CA ASN A 673 18.09 -27.42 -1.06
C ASN A 673 17.14 -26.70 -2.04
N ASP A 674 16.98 -27.25 -3.25
CA ASP A 674 15.95 -26.80 -4.19
C ASP A 674 14.53 -27.17 -3.68
N PRO A 675 13.43 -26.58 -4.19
CA PRO A 675 12.08 -26.90 -3.72
C PRO A 675 11.70 -28.39 -3.87
N CYS A 676 12.27 -29.11 -4.85
CA CYS A 676 12.04 -30.53 -5.05
C CYS A 676 12.77 -31.39 -4.01
N GLU A 677 14.01 -31.06 -3.68
CA GLU A 677 14.85 -31.69 -2.65
C GLU A 677 14.27 -31.41 -1.27
N LEU A 678 13.91 -30.14 -0.99
CA LEU A 678 13.26 -29.74 0.25
C LEU A 678 11.95 -30.52 0.50
N ARG A 679 11.15 -30.75 -0.55
CA ARG A 679 9.92 -31.54 -0.44
C ARG A 679 10.21 -33.01 -0.14
N GLN A 680 11.26 -33.58 -0.72
CA GLN A 680 11.64 -34.98 -0.50
C GLN A 680 12.14 -35.20 0.92
N GLU A 681 12.96 -34.28 1.45
CA GLU A 681 13.57 -34.42 2.77
C GLU A 681 12.63 -34.03 3.91
N HIS A 682 11.85 -32.96 3.72
CA HIS A 682 11.08 -32.32 4.80
C HIS A 682 9.58 -32.19 4.53
N GLY A 683 9.10 -32.68 3.38
CA GLY A 683 7.69 -32.75 3.03
C GLY A 683 7.08 -31.44 2.54
N ASP A 684 5.79 -31.49 2.20
CA ASP A 684 5.04 -30.38 1.57
C ASP A 684 4.92 -29.12 2.45
N ALA A 685 4.96 -29.27 3.77
CA ALA A 685 4.91 -28.12 4.68
C ALA A 685 6.17 -27.25 4.56
N ALA A 686 7.34 -27.86 4.43
CA ALA A 686 8.61 -27.15 4.35
C ALA A 686 8.68 -26.22 3.12
N VAL A 687 8.17 -26.67 1.98
CA VAL A 687 8.09 -25.85 0.75
C VAL A 687 7.17 -24.64 0.92
N ARG A 688 6.03 -24.81 1.61
CA ARG A 688 5.13 -23.69 1.93
C ARG A 688 5.77 -22.70 2.89
N ASP A 689 6.47 -23.20 3.90
CA ASP A 689 7.14 -22.37 4.91
C ASP A 689 8.35 -21.61 4.33
N LEU A 690 9.04 -22.19 3.33
CA LEU A 690 10.08 -21.48 2.56
C LEU A 690 9.52 -20.22 1.90
N VAL A 691 8.42 -20.35 1.16
CA VAL A 691 7.77 -19.22 0.46
C VAL A 691 7.15 -18.23 1.45
N ALA A 692 6.59 -18.71 2.57
CA ALA A 692 6.00 -17.87 3.59
C ALA A 692 7.03 -16.95 4.27
N ARG A 693 8.26 -17.43 4.48
CA ARG A 693 9.37 -16.71 5.13
C ARG A 693 10.21 -15.84 4.17
N ARG A 694 9.68 -15.56 2.98
CA ARG A 694 10.34 -14.69 1.99
C ARG A 694 10.73 -13.32 2.58
N THR A 695 11.88 -12.80 2.17
CA THR A 695 12.42 -11.50 2.59
C THR A 695 12.41 -10.54 1.40
N PRO A 696 12.15 -9.22 1.59
CA PRO A 696 12.26 -8.24 0.51
C PRO A 696 13.64 -8.28 -0.16
N LEU A 697 13.68 -8.21 -1.50
CA LEU A 697 14.92 -8.31 -2.28
C LEU A 697 15.98 -7.27 -1.84
N ILE A 698 15.56 -6.03 -1.57
CA ILE A 698 16.47 -4.96 -1.12
C ILE A 698 17.09 -5.32 0.23
N ALA A 699 16.26 -5.72 1.20
CA ALA A 699 16.73 -6.11 2.53
C ALA A 699 17.69 -7.30 2.45
N PHE A 700 17.39 -8.29 1.61
CA PHE A 700 18.26 -9.45 1.38
C PHE A 700 19.63 -9.03 0.81
N VAL A 701 19.65 -8.19 -0.24
CA VAL A 701 20.88 -7.68 -0.86
C VAL A 701 21.72 -6.87 0.14
N LEU A 702 21.09 -6.00 0.93
CA LEU A 702 21.80 -5.20 1.93
C LEU A 702 22.41 -6.09 3.02
N LYS A 703 21.63 -7.01 3.60
CA LYS A 703 22.12 -7.95 4.63
C LYS A 703 23.28 -8.81 4.13
N THR A 704 23.14 -9.36 2.92
CA THR A 704 24.18 -10.19 2.29
C THR A 704 25.46 -9.39 2.05
N THR A 705 25.34 -8.14 1.60
CA THR A 705 26.50 -7.26 1.40
C THR A 705 27.19 -6.91 2.72
N LEU A 706 26.41 -6.61 3.76
CA LEU A 706 26.92 -6.25 5.09
C LEU A 706 27.64 -7.42 5.79
N ALA A 707 27.21 -8.66 5.56
CA ALA A 707 27.82 -9.85 6.15
C ALA A 707 29.31 -10.03 5.78
N GLY A 708 29.79 -9.35 4.72
CA GLY A 708 31.20 -9.34 4.32
C GLY A 708 32.10 -8.35 5.10
N TYR A 709 31.57 -7.61 6.08
CA TYR A 709 32.30 -6.54 6.79
C TYR A 709 32.18 -6.67 8.31
N ASP A 710 33.23 -6.27 9.04
CA ASP A 710 33.22 -6.18 10.50
C ASP A 710 32.62 -4.83 10.96
N LEU A 711 31.35 -4.84 11.34
CA LEU A 711 30.59 -3.63 11.71
C LEU A 711 30.92 -3.10 13.12
N ASP A 712 31.70 -3.81 13.92
CA ASP A 712 32.12 -3.33 15.24
C ASP A 712 33.31 -2.36 15.16
N THR A 713 34.06 -2.40 14.06
CA THR A 713 35.16 -1.45 13.77
C THR A 713 34.69 -0.19 13.02
N VAL A 714 35.44 0.92 13.14
CA VAL A 714 35.14 2.15 12.39
C VAL A 714 35.37 1.91 10.89
N GLU A 715 36.50 1.28 10.55
CA GLU A 715 36.93 0.98 9.19
C GLU A 715 35.93 0.07 8.48
N GLY A 716 35.45 -0.98 9.15
CA GLY A 716 34.47 -1.89 8.58
C GLY A 716 33.09 -1.26 8.39
N ARG A 717 32.65 -0.35 9.28
CA ARG A 717 31.42 0.44 9.06
C ARG A 717 31.54 1.38 7.87
N VAL A 718 32.69 2.05 7.71
CA VAL A 718 32.93 2.95 6.57
C VAL A 718 32.95 2.17 5.25
N ALA A 719 33.68 1.05 5.20
CA ALA A 719 33.75 0.20 4.01
C ALA A 719 32.38 -0.42 3.65
N ALA A 720 31.59 -0.82 4.66
CA ALA A 720 30.22 -1.29 4.48
C ALA A 720 29.33 -0.20 3.87
N LEU A 721 29.37 1.03 4.40
CA LEU A 721 28.63 2.18 3.86
C LEU A 721 29.02 2.49 2.41
N GLU A 722 30.30 2.51 2.09
CA GLU A 722 30.77 2.76 0.71
C GLU A 722 30.21 1.74 -0.28
N LYS A 723 30.01 0.48 0.16
CA LYS A 723 29.48 -0.58 -0.69
C LYS A 723 27.96 -0.58 -0.79
N THR A 724 27.23 -0.27 0.28
CA THR A 724 25.77 -0.38 0.33
C THR A 724 25.04 0.91 -0.08
N VAL A 725 25.62 2.09 0.15
CA VAL A 725 25.01 3.38 -0.21
C VAL A 725 24.69 3.47 -1.72
N PRO A 726 25.56 3.02 -2.66
CA PRO A 726 25.21 2.94 -4.07
C PRO A 726 24.01 2.05 -4.38
N LEU A 727 23.81 0.96 -3.63
CA LEU A 727 22.66 0.07 -3.79
C LEU A 727 21.36 0.78 -3.40
N VAL A 728 21.36 1.48 -2.26
CA VAL A 728 20.20 2.29 -1.81
C VAL A 728 19.94 3.46 -2.77
N ALA A 729 20.99 4.13 -3.26
CA ALA A 729 20.88 5.19 -4.25
C ALA A 729 20.29 4.72 -5.59
N GLY A 730 20.54 3.46 -5.97
CA GLY A 730 20.02 2.82 -7.17
C GLY A 730 18.53 2.44 -7.13
N ILE A 731 17.86 2.52 -5.97
CA ILE A 731 16.42 2.20 -5.86
C ILE A 731 15.62 3.22 -6.69
N LYS A 732 14.85 2.83 -7.70
CA LYS A 732 14.09 3.82 -8.52
C LYS A 732 12.91 4.44 -7.79
N ASP A 733 12.29 3.71 -6.85
CA ASP A 733 11.22 4.25 -6.02
C ASP A 733 11.78 5.24 -4.99
N HIS A 734 11.56 6.53 -5.24
CA HIS A 734 12.02 7.62 -4.41
C HIS A 734 11.39 7.63 -3.01
N ALA A 735 10.20 7.03 -2.85
CA ALA A 735 9.52 6.95 -1.55
C ALA A 735 10.17 5.89 -0.65
N LEU A 736 10.75 4.83 -1.24
CA LEU A 736 11.41 3.76 -0.49
C LEU A 736 12.85 4.11 -0.07
N ARG A 737 13.55 4.99 -0.81
CA ARG A 737 14.95 5.36 -0.50
C ARG A 737 15.16 5.85 0.94
N PRO A 738 14.35 6.78 1.49
CA PRO A 738 14.57 7.25 2.87
C PRO A 738 14.31 6.15 3.91
N ALA A 739 13.36 5.25 3.64
CA ALA A 739 13.06 4.12 4.50
C ALA A 739 14.23 3.13 4.55
N TYR A 740 14.75 2.72 3.39
CA TYR A 740 15.91 1.82 3.32
C TYR A 740 17.22 2.48 3.75
N ALA A 741 17.38 3.80 3.60
CA ALA A 741 18.51 4.53 4.17
C ALA A 741 18.48 4.49 5.72
N ARG A 742 17.29 4.65 6.31
CA ARG A 742 17.09 4.49 7.76
C ARG A 742 17.36 3.05 8.21
N GLU A 743 16.82 2.07 7.48
CA GLU A 743 17.03 0.66 7.77
C GLU A 743 18.51 0.30 7.69
N LEU A 744 19.24 0.78 6.68
CA LEU A 744 20.68 0.60 6.53
C LEU A 744 21.46 1.19 7.71
N ALA A 745 21.11 2.40 8.17
CA ALA A 745 21.74 3.02 9.34
C ALA A 745 21.53 2.16 10.61
N GLY A 746 20.31 1.64 10.80
CA GLY A 746 19.99 0.70 11.88
C GLY A 746 20.76 -0.61 11.79
N MET A 747 20.85 -1.20 10.59
CA MET A 747 21.63 -2.41 10.35
C MET A 747 23.11 -2.22 10.64
N ILE A 748 23.72 -1.08 10.29
CA ILE A 748 25.15 -0.83 10.58
C ILE A 748 25.37 -0.51 12.06
N GLY A 749 24.48 0.27 12.68
CA GLY A 749 24.60 0.72 14.07
C GLY A 749 25.66 1.82 14.25
N ASN A 750 25.51 2.67 15.28
CA ASN A 750 26.39 3.82 15.56
C ASN A 750 26.66 4.73 14.33
N THR A 751 25.71 4.80 13.41
CA THR A 751 25.80 5.60 12.18
C THR A 751 24.62 6.56 12.16
N ASP A 752 24.87 7.84 11.89
CA ASP A 752 23.82 8.85 11.82
C ASP A 752 22.94 8.61 10.58
N GLU A 753 21.63 8.49 10.79
CA GLU A 753 20.64 8.40 9.71
C GLU A 753 20.78 9.55 8.72
N ALA A 754 21.09 10.77 9.21
CA ALA A 754 21.26 11.94 8.38
C ALA A 754 22.49 11.82 7.48
N GLU A 755 23.58 11.21 7.97
CA GLU A 755 24.78 10.96 7.19
C GLU A 755 24.51 9.97 6.04
N VAL A 756 23.83 8.86 6.32
CA VAL A 756 23.48 7.87 5.30
C VAL A 756 22.57 8.49 4.23
N GLN A 757 21.56 9.25 4.66
CA GLN A 757 20.67 9.95 3.73
C GLN A 757 21.41 10.98 2.87
N GLU A 758 22.35 11.73 3.45
CA GLU A 758 23.12 12.73 2.74
C GLU A 758 24.05 12.08 1.69
N ARG A 759 24.73 10.98 2.04
CA ARG A 759 25.55 10.22 1.09
C ARG A 759 24.71 9.67 -0.07
N VAL A 760 23.49 9.16 0.21
CA VAL A 760 22.53 8.74 -0.83
C VAL A 760 22.10 9.92 -1.71
N ARG A 761 21.82 11.10 -1.13
CA ARG A 761 21.45 12.31 -1.89
C ARG A 761 22.56 12.77 -2.83
N ARG A 762 23.83 12.74 -2.38
CA ARG A 762 24.99 13.11 -3.22
C ARG A 762 25.12 12.22 -4.46
N LEU A 763 24.96 10.91 -4.32
CA LEU A 763 25.06 9.98 -5.46
C LEU A 763 23.88 10.07 -6.44
N THR A 764 22.69 10.49 -5.97
CA THR A 764 21.49 10.58 -6.83
C THR A 764 21.39 11.88 -7.63
N GLY A 765 22.36 12.79 -7.53
CA GLY A 765 22.43 14.00 -8.37
C GLY A 765 21.40 15.09 -8.04
N ASN A 766 20.55 14.92 -7.02
CA ASN A 766 19.63 15.95 -6.53
C ASN A 766 20.33 17.12 -5.81
N GLY A 767 21.66 17.16 -5.82
CA GLY A 767 22.50 18.27 -5.39
C GLY A 767 22.81 19.32 -6.49
N GLY A 768 22.14 19.27 -7.64
CA GLY A 768 22.35 20.19 -8.77
C GLY A 768 21.81 21.62 -8.62
N GLY A 769 21.44 22.04 -7.41
CA GLY A 769 21.09 23.43 -7.14
C GLY A 769 22.32 24.18 -6.64
N ALA A 770 23.00 24.92 -7.54
CA ALA A 770 23.99 25.91 -7.13
C ALA A 770 23.41 26.83 -6.03
N PRO A 771 24.15 27.13 -4.95
CA PRO A 771 23.63 27.99 -3.90
C PRO A 771 23.39 29.38 -4.51
N SER A 772 22.12 29.79 -4.59
CA SER A 772 21.80 31.16 -4.92
C SER A 772 22.44 32.04 -3.86
N ARG A 773 23.19 33.06 -4.32
CA ARG A 773 23.76 34.12 -3.47
C ARG A 773 22.61 34.95 -2.88
N GLY A 774 21.90 34.38 -1.92
CA GLY A 774 21.04 35.10 -0.98
C GLY A 774 21.88 35.56 0.22
N ARG A 775 21.71 36.83 0.60
CA ARG A 775 22.37 37.49 1.75
C ARG A 775 22.58 36.56 2.96
N PRO A 776 23.71 36.69 3.70
CA PRO A 776 24.02 35.80 4.80
C PRO A 776 22.95 35.92 5.89
N ARG A 777 22.15 34.86 6.01
CA ARG A 777 21.31 34.61 7.17
C ARG A 777 22.22 33.93 8.19
N ALA A 778 22.25 34.44 9.42
CA ALA A 778 23.13 33.93 10.48
C ALA A 778 23.05 32.38 10.56
N PRO A 779 24.19 31.67 10.73
CA PRO A 779 24.21 30.22 10.74
C PRO A 779 23.27 29.68 11.82
N LYS A 780 22.32 28.82 11.43
CA LYS A 780 21.55 28.03 12.38
C LYS A 780 22.49 27.02 13.01
N ARG A 781 22.65 27.08 14.35
CA ARG A 781 23.42 26.11 15.14
C ARG A 781 22.93 24.69 14.85
N THR A 782 23.84 23.78 14.54
CA THR A 782 23.61 22.33 14.39
C THR A 782 23.48 21.65 15.77
N PRO A 783 22.95 20.41 15.86
CA PRO A 783 22.99 19.62 17.09
C PRO A 783 24.42 19.43 17.64
N ASP A 784 25.42 19.31 16.77
CA ASP A 784 26.83 19.22 17.15
C ASP A 784 27.34 20.54 17.76
N ASP A 785 26.91 21.70 17.23
CA ASP A 785 27.22 23.00 17.83
C ASP A 785 26.63 23.16 19.25
N ALA A 786 25.51 22.50 19.53
CA ALA A 786 24.89 22.49 20.85
C ALA A 786 25.61 21.51 21.81
N ALA A 787 26.07 20.36 21.31
CA ALA A 787 26.88 19.39 22.06
C ALA A 787 28.21 20.00 22.49
N VAL A 788 28.94 20.57 21.54
CA VAL A 788 30.24 21.23 21.75
C VAL A 788 30.08 22.41 22.71
N ALA A 789 28.95 23.13 22.69
CA ALA A 789 28.68 24.19 23.65
C ALA A 789 28.50 23.66 25.09
N VAL A 790 27.80 22.54 25.28
CA VAL A 790 27.65 21.89 26.59
C VAL A 790 28.98 21.33 27.08
N GLU A 791 29.75 20.69 26.20
CA GLU A 791 31.09 20.18 26.50
C GLU A 791 32.04 21.30 26.92
N ARG A 792 32.02 22.44 26.22
CA ARG A 792 32.81 23.63 26.56
C ARG A 792 32.46 24.15 27.95
N GLU A 793 31.18 24.30 28.28
CA GLU A 793 30.76 24.75 29.61
C GLU A 793 31.10 23.72 30.71
N ALA A 794 31.05 22.43 30.40
CA ALA A 794 31.45 21.37 31.33
C ALA A 794 32.95 21.42 31.66
N VAL A 795 33.83 21.57 30.66
CA VAL A 795 35.27 21.71 30.92
C VAL A 795 35.60 23.03 31.61
N LYS A 796 34.89 24.13 31.30
CA LYS A 796 35.03 25.38 32.07
C LYS A 796 34.69 25.19 33.54
N ALA A 797 33.63 24.43 33.86
CA ALA A 797 33.27 24.16 35.25
C ALA A 797 34.40 23.44 36.01
N ALA A 798 35.05 22.45 35.39
CA ALA A 798 36.19 21.76 35.99
C ALA A 798 37.46 22.62 36.15
N LEU A 799 37.64 23.63 35.28
CA LEU A 799 38.81 24.52 35.32
C LEU A 799 38.61 25.70 36.28
N GLN A 800 37.40 26.26 36.33
CA GLN A 800 37.09 27.52 37.04
C GLN A 800 36.56 27.28 38.46
N VAL A 801 35.77 26.22 38.65
CA VAL A 801 35.13 25.87 39.92
C VAL A 801 35.18 24.37 40.19
N PRO A 802 36.39 23.77 40.26
CA PRO A 802 36.57 22.34 40.51
C PRO A 802 35.82 21.84 41.76
N GLU A 803 35.68 22.70 42.77
CA GLU A 803 34.93 22.42 44.01
C GLU A 803 33.42 22.18 43.81
N TYR A 804 32.84 22.70 42.73
CA TYR A 804 31.43 22.50 42.36
C TYR A 804 31.26 21.46 41.26
N ALA A 805 32.27 21.30 40.40
CA ALA A 805 32.25 20.35 39.31
C ALA A 805 32.52 18.91 39.79
N GLY A 806 33.45 18.73 40.73
CA GLY A 806 33.70 17.43 41.38
C GLY A 806 32.57 17.07 42.35
N PRO A 807 32.17 15.79 42.52
CA PRO A 807 32.63 14.55 41.84
C PRO A 807 31.86 14.23 40.54
N THR A 808 30.90 15.07 40.14
CA THR A 808 30.02 14.78 38.99
C THR A 808 30.76 14.83 37.66
N PHE A 809 31.70 15.76 37.50
CA PHE A 809 32.58 15.83 36.33
C PHE A 809 33.48 14.60 36.23
N ASP A 810 34.04 14.16 37.36
CA ASP A 810 34.97 13.03 37.43
C ASP A 810 34.31 11.69 37.08
N ALA A 811 32.99 11.59 37.24
CA ALA A 811 32.21 10.41 36.85
C ALA A 811 31.95 10.32 35.33
N ILE A 812 32.23 11.38 34.56
CA ILE A 812 32.02 11.42 33.11
C ILE A 812 33.33 11.04 32.41
N PRO A 813 33.40 9.91 31.69
CA PRO A 813 34.65 9.48 31.06
C PRO A 813 35.04 10.40 29.89
N PRO A 814 36.33 10.53 29.54
CA PRO A 814 36.77 11.32 28.38
C PRO A 814 36.12 10.90 27.06
N SER A 815 35.70 9.64 26.92
CA SER A 815 34.96 9.14 25.75
C SER A 815 33.53 9.70 25.61
N ALA A 816 33.03 10.42 26.61
CA ALA A 816 31.73 11.09 26.56
C ALA A 816 31.78 12.43 25.79
N TYR A 817 32.97 12.95 25.48
CA TYR A 817 33.17 14.19 24.74
C TYR A 817 33.32 13.88 23.25
N THR A 818 32.67 14.70 22.41
CA THR A 818 32.75 14.61 20.95
C THR A 818 33.86 15.49 20.39
N ASP A 819 34.19 16.59 21.06
CA ASP A 819 35.32 17.44 20.72
C ASP A 819 36.64 16.85 21.27
N PRO A 820 37.65 16.64 20.41
CA PRO A 820 38.89 15.98 20.81
C PRO A 820 39.79 16.85 21.72
N ASP A 821 39.64 18.18 21.70
CA ASP A 821 40.36 19.05 22.62
C ASP A 821 39.70 19.06 24.00
N TYR A 822 38.37 19.06 24.10
CA TYR A 822 37.68 18.95 25.38
C TYR A 822 37.82 17.56 26.02
N ALA A 823 37.85 16.50 25.21
CA ALA A 823 38.19 15.15 25.68
C ALA A 823 39.59 15.10 26.30
N ALA A 824 40.57 15.78 25.67
CA ALA A 824 41.94 15.86 26.19
C ALA A 824 42.02 16.69 27.49
N VAL A 825 41.25 17.76 27.62
CA VAL A 825 41.14 18.52 28.88
C VAL A 825 40.52 17.65 29.99
N ALA A 826 39.44 16.93 29.71
CA ALA A 826 38.83 16.01 30.69
C ALA A 826 39.80 14.90 31.12
N ALA A 827 40.58 14.35 30.18
CA ALA A 827 41.63 13.38 30.49
C ALA A 827 42.76 13.98 31.36
N ALA A 828 43.17 15.23 31.09
CA ALA A 828 44.16 15.92 31.91
C ALA A 828 43.67 16.16 33.34
N VAL A 829 42.39 16.55 33.51
CA VAL A 829 41.75 16.69 34.83
C VAL A 829 41.72 15.36 35.57
N ALA A 830 41.34 14.26 34.91
CA ALA A 830 41.40 12.93 35.50
C ALA A 830 42.84 12.51 35.87
N GLY A 831 43.83 12.85 35.03
CA GLY A 831 45.26 12.56 35.25
C GLY A 831 45.86 13.30 36.45
N ALA A 832 45.35 14.49 36.77
CA ALA A 832 45.72 15.28 37.94
C ALA A 832 44.97 14.86 39.23
N GLY A 833 44.20 13.76 39.20
CA GLY A 833 43.46 13.27 40.36
C GLY A 833 41.98 13.67 40.41
N GLY A 834 41.45 14.25 39.33
CA GLY A 834 40.05 14.68 39.20
C GLY A 834 39.79 16.09 39.74
N ALA A 835 38.68 16.69 39.32
CA ALA A 835 38.22 17.99 39.81
C ALA A 835 37.96 17.97 41.33
N ALA A 836 37.42 16.86 41.87
CA ALA A 836 37.23 16.69 43.31
C ALA A 836 38.55 16.57 44.10
N GLY A 837 39.65 16.21 43.42
CA GLY A 837 40.98 16.06 44.01
C GLY A 837 41.82 17.34 43.99
N ALA A 838 41.34 18.42 43.37
CA ALA A 838 42.09 19.66 43.22
C ALA A 838 42.40 20.31 44.60
N THR A 839 43.69 20.48 44.90
CA THR A 839 44.16 21.12 46.14
C THR A 839 44.55 22.58 45.96
N VAL A 840 44.68 23.02 44.71
CA VAL A 840 45.01 24.39 44.28
C VAL A 840 43.99 24.87 43.25
N THR A 841 43.83 26.18 43.08
CA THR A 841 42.92 26.78 42.09
C THR A 841 43.63 27.87 41.26
N GLY A 842 42.97 28.37 40.21
CA GLY A 842 43.52 29.43 39.36
C GLY A 842 44.78 29.00 38.60
N ALA A 843 45.79 29.87 38.49
CA ALA A 843 46.98 29.61 37.68
C ALA A 843 47.74 28.33 38.08
N ALA A 844 47.85 28.05 39.38
CA ALA A 844 48.53 26.85 39.88
C ALA A 844 47.83 25.55 39.46
N TRP A 845 46.49 25.56 39.39
CA TRP A 845 45.70 24.43 38.89
C TRP A 845 45.92 24.21 37.39
N LEU A 846 45.99 25.29 36.61
CA LEU A 846 46.21 25.20 35.17
C LEU A 846 47.62 24.68 34.83
N ASP A 847 48.63 25.05 35.60
CA ASP A 847 50.00 24.54 35.44
C ASP A 847 50.08 23.04 35.72
N GLU A 848 49.35 22.56 36.73
CA GLU A 848 49.22 21.12 37.04
C GLU A 848 48.53 20.36 35.91
N LEU A 849 47.39 20.87 35.41
CA LEU A 849 46.68 20.28 34.28
C LEU A 849 47.49 20.29 32.98
N ALA A 850 48.28 21.35 32.72
CA ALA A 850 49.11 21.44 31.53
C ALA A 850 50.18 20.33 31.48
N ALA A 851 50.66 19.86 32.64
CA ALA A 851 51.60 18.75 32.77
C ALA A 851 50.97 17.39 32.40
N HIS A 852 49.64 17.27 32.51
CA HIS A 852 48.87 16.06 32.18
C HIS A 852 48.14 16.14 30.82
N CYS A 853 48.26 17.25 30.10
CA CYS A 853 47.62 17.44 28.80
C CYS A 853 48.60 17.15 27.66
N ASP A 854 48.49 15.98 27.03
CA ASP A 854 49.39 15.53 25.94
C ASP A 854 49.16 16.28 24.61
N ARG A 855 47.97 16.86 24.43
CA ARG A 855 47.56 17.50 23.18
C ARG A 855 47.84 19.00 23.21
N GLU A 856 48.68 19.48 22.29
CA GLU A 856 49.17 20.88 22.26
C GLU A 856 48.04 21.90 22.05
N SER A 857 47.07 21.61 21.18
CA SER A 857 45.89 22.45 20.96
C SER A 857 45.00 22.57 22.21
N ALA A 858 44.80 21.48 22.94
CA ALA A 858 44.05 21.48 24.19
C ALA A 858 44.79 22.25 25.30
N ARG A 859 46.12 22.10 25.38
CA ARG A 859 46.97 22.86 26.31
C ARG A 859 46.87 24.37 26.08
N ALA A 860 46.83 24.81 24.81
CA ALA A 860 46.66 26.21 24.46
C ALA A 860 45.26 26.77 24.84
N LEU A 861 44.25 25.89 24.95
CA LEU A 861 42.88 26.27 25.33
C LEU A 861 42.67 26.38 26.83
N LEU A 862 43.49 25.74 27.68
CA LEU A 862 43.32 25.73 29.14
C LEU A 862 43.19 27.15 29.72
N THR A 863 44.12 28.04 29.40
CA THR A 863 44.11 29.43 29.89
C THR A 863 42.91 30.20 29.37
N ALA A 864 42.53 30.01 28.11
CA ALA A 864 41.39 30.69 27.50
C ALA A 864 40.06 30.24 28.15
N LEU A 865 39.89 28.93 28.36
CA LEU A 865 38.70 28.35 28.99
C LEU A 865 38.61 28.69 30.48
N ALA A 866 39.73 28.85 31.18
CA ALA A 866 39.75 29.19 32.60
C ALA A 866 39.34 30.64 32.91
N VAL A 867 39.39 31.54 31.93
CA VAL A 867 39.02 32.95 32.10
C VAL A 867 37.76 33.35 31.34
N GLU A 868 37.28 32.50 30.43
CA GLU A 868 36.06 32.76 29.67
C GLU A 868 34.83 32.61 30.57
N PRO A 869 33.99 33.65 30.75
CA PRO A 869 32.82 33.58 31.62
C PRO A 869 31.89 32.41 31.28
N MET A 870 31.38 31.74 32.31
CA MET A 870 30.29 30.75 32.18
C MET A 870 28.99 31.45 31.83
N ARG A 871 28.08 30.74 31.13
CA ARG A 871 26.83 31.33 30.62
C ARG A 871 25.69 31.42 31.66
N SER A 872 25.98 31.43 32.96
CA SER A 872 24.96 31.54 34.01
C SER A 872 24.23 32.91 33.95
N VAL A 873 22.94 32.93 34.29
CA VAL A 873 22.08 34.14 34.23
C VAL A 873 22.48 35.20 35.27
N THR A 874 23.14 34.78 36.35
CA THR A 874 23.54 35.64 37.49
C THR A 874 24.95 36.19 37.40
N GLY A 875 25.77 35.77 36.44
CA GLY A 875 27.16 36.22 36.28
C GLY A 875 28.16 35.62 37.28
N ASP A 876 27.68 34.90 38.30
CA ASP A 876 28.47 34.13 39.26
C ASP A 876 28.34 32.62 38.98
N SER A 877 29.36 31.87 39.36
CA SER A 877 29.45 30.41 39.26
C SER A 877 28.41 29.71 40.16
N ASP A 878 27.19 29.52 39.67
CA ASP A 878 26.08 28.87 40.40
C ASP A 878 26.21 27.33 40.37
N PRO A 879 26.30 26.64 41.53
CA PRO A 879 26.30 25.18 41.61
C PRO A 879 25.10 24.50 40.92
N THR A 880 23.95 25.18 40.86
CA THR A 880 22.75 24.68 40.18
C THR A 880 22.95 24.59 38.68
N TYR A 881 23.60 25.60 38.10
CA TYR A 881 23.96 25.65 36.68
C TYR A 881 25.01 24.58 36.33
N VAL A 882 26.07 24.46 37.13
CA VAL A 882 27.11 23.43 36.94
C VAL A 882 26.50 22.03 36.94
N ASN A 883 25.63 21.72 37.90
CA ASN A 883 24.94 20.44 37.97
C ASN A 883 24.04 20.18 36.75
N ALA A 884 23.34 21.20 36.24
CA ALA A 884 22.48 21.06 35.06
C ALA A 884 23.30 20.80 33.79
N ILE A 885 24.44 21.48 33.61
CA ILE A 885 25.35 21.29 32.47
C ILE A 885 25.98 19.89 32.48
N LEU A 886 26.49 19.43 33.62
CA LEU A 886 27.07 18.09 33.73
C LEU A 886 26.04 16.99 33.53
N ALA A 887 24.82 17.16 34.07
CA ALA A 887 23.72 16.24 33.81
C ALA A 887 23.33 16.20 32.32
N ARG A 888 23.38 17.34 31.63
CA ARG A 888 23.12 17.43 30.19
C ARG A 888 24.19 16.74 29.36
N LEU A 889 25.47 16.90 29.69
CA LEU A 889 26.58 16.21 29.03
C LEU A 889 26.44 14.68 29.17
N GLN A 890 26.15 14.21 30.38
CA GLN A 890 25.98 12.78 30.66
C GLN A 890 24.74 12.21 29.96
N GLU A 891 23.63 12.97 29.86
CA GLU A 891 22.44 12.57 29.10
C GLU A 891 22.80 12.32 27.63
N MET A 892 23.57 13.22 27.02
CA MET A 892 23.95 13.14 25.61
C MET A 892 24.82 11.91 25.32
N ALA A 893 25.76 11.59 26.21
CA ALA A 893 26.55 10.36 26.11
C ALA A 893 25.69 9.09 26.23
N THR A 894 24.77 9.08 27.21
CA THR A 894 23.83 7.96 27.45
C THR A 894 22.95 7.71 26.23
N VAL A 895 22.45 8.76 25.58
CA VAL A 895 21.63 8.66 24.36
C VAL A 895 22.40 8.03 23.19
N ARG A 896 23.71 8.29 23.07
CA ARG A 896 24.55 7.65 22.04
C ARG A 896 24.76 6.16 22.32
N GLU A 897 24.98 5.77 23.57
CA GLU A 897 25.08 4.35 23.96
C GLU A 897 23.78 3.57 23.68
N ILE A 898 22.62 4.18 23.99
CA ILE A 898 21.30 3.65 23.66
C ILE A 898 21.17 3.34 22.16
N ALA A 899 21.63 4.25 21.30
CA ALA A 899 21.59 4.06 19.85
C ALA A 899 22.43 2.85 19.39
N GLY A 900 23.62 2.67 19.97
CA GLY A 900 24.49 1.52 19.66
C GLY A 900 23.89 0.18 20.05
N ILE A 901 23.29 0.09 21.25
CA ILE A 901 22.64 -1.14 21.72
C ILE A 901 21.39 -1.46 20.89
N LYS A 902 20.59 -0.45 20.52
CA LYS A 902 19.44 -0.63 19.62
C LYS A 902 19.88 -1.19 18.25
N GLY A 903 20.96 -0.69 17.68
CA GLY A 903 21.52 -1.22 16.43
C GLY A 903 21.98 -2.67 16.54
N ARG A 904 22.65 -3.02 17.66
CA ARG A 904 23.05 -4.41 17.94
C ARG A 904 21.82 -5.34 18.04
N LEU A 905 20.80 -4.94 18.79
CA LEU A 905 19.55 -5.71 18.93
C LEU A 905 18.80 -5.91 17.61
N GLN A 906 18.85 -4.95 16.69
CA GLN A 906 18.20 -5.04 15.37
C GLN A 906 18.85 -6.06 14.43
N ARG A 907 20.14 -6.37 14.61
CA ARG A 907 20.88 -7.38 13.83
C ARG A 907 20.77 -8.79 14.40
N MET A 908 20.47 -8.93 15.68
CA MET A 908 20.44 -10.22 16.37
C MET A 908 19.15 -10.99 16.07
N ASN A 909 19.28 -12.29 15.84
CA ASN A 909 18.13 -13.18 15.75
C ASN A 909 17.69 -13.57 17.18
N PRO A 910 16.48 -13.17 17.62
CA PRO A 910 16.03 -13.39 19.00
C PRO A 910 15.76 -14.87 19.31
N VAL A 911 15.72 -15.75 18.31
CA VAL A 911 15.51 -17.20 18.48
C VAL A 911 16.83 -17.95 18.58
N GLU A 912 17.84 -17.57 17.79
CA GLU A 912 19.13 -18.25 17.75
C GLU A 912 20.11 -17.73 18.82
N GLN A 913 19.96 -16.47 19.27
CA GLN A 913 20.88 -15.78 20.19
C GLN A 913 20.15 -15.20 21.41
N ALA A 914 19.31 -16.00 22.08
CA ALA A 914 18.38 -15.54 23.11
C ALA A 914 19.06 -14.90 24.35
N ASP A 915 20.14 -15.49 24.86
CA ASP A 915 20.81 -15.01 26.09
C ASP A 915 21.47 -13.64 25.89
N ASP A 916 22.14 -13.45 24.76
CA ASP A 916 22.82 -12.18 24.46
C ASP A 916 21.84 -11.09 24.04
N TYR A 917 20.72 -11.46 23.39
CA TYR A 917 19.60 -10.55 23.13
C TYR A 917 19.01 -10.03 24.44
N MET A 918 18.75 -10.92 25.42
CA MET A 918 18.20 -10.54 26.72
C MET A 918 19.15 -9.67 27.55
N LYS A 919 20.48 -9.92 27.50
CA LYS A 919 21.47 -9.05 28.15
C LYS A 919 21.49 -7.65 27.54
N ALA A 920 21.54 -7.55 26.20
CA ALA A 920 21.53 -6.28 25.49
C ALA A 920 20.22 -5.50 25.72
N PHE A 921 19.08 -6.19 25.76
CA PHE A 921 17.78 -5.59 26.07
C PHE A 921 17.70 -5.05 27.50
N LYS A 922 18.24 -5.78 28.48
CA LYS A 922 18.32 -5.30 29.87
C LYS A 922 19.18 -4.03 29.96
N GLN A 923 20.36 -4.04 29.35
CA GLN A 923 21.25 -2.89 29.32
C GLN A 923 20.59 -1.66 28.67
N LEU A 924 19.79 -1.86 27.62
CA LEU A 924 19.01 -0.80 26.99
C LEU A 924 18.01 -0.17 27.97
N MET A 925 17.29 -0.96 28.76
CA MET A 925 16.32 -0.47 29.74
C MET A 925 16.98 0.34 30.85
N ASP A 926 18.14 -0.12 31.34
CA ASP A 926 18.90 0.58 32.39
C ASP A 926 19.38 1.96 31.89
N LEU A 927 19.86 2.04 30.65
CA LEU A 927 20.31 3.30 30.04
C LEU A 927 19.15 4.27 29.73
N GLU A 928 17.99 3.79 29.28
CA GLU A 928 16.81 4.63 29.05
C GLU A 928 16.30 5.26 30.36
N GLN A 929 16.31 4.51 31.47
CA GLN A 929 15.98 5.05 32.80
C GLN A 929 16.99 6.10 33.27
N LEU A 930 18.28 5.87 33.03
CA LEU A 930 19.34 6.82 33.34
C LEU A 930 19.16 8.13 32.54
N ALA A 931 18.86 8.05 31.23
CA ALA A 931 18.63 9.22 30.38
C ALA A 931 17.44 10.09 30.86
N ILE A 932 16.34 9.45 31.30
CA ILE A 932 15.17 10.17 31.86
C ILE A 932 15.55 10.91 33.16
N SER A 933 16.33 10.27 34.03
CA SER A 933 16.80 10.86 35.28
C SER A 933 17.68 12.09 35.03
N LEU A 934 18.63 11.97 34.11
CA LEU A 934 19.56 13.05 33.74
C LEU A 934 18.84 14.23 33.09
N ARG A 935 17.85 13.97 32.23
CA ARG A 935 17.02 15.02 31.61
C ARG A 935 16.27 15.87 32.64
N LYS A 936 15.72 15.23 33.68
CA LYS A 936 15.02 15.95 34.76
C LYS A 936 15.98 16.87 35.54
N ARG A 937 17.21 16.40 35.81
CA ARG A 937 18.26 17.19 36.48
C ARG A 937 18.74 18.36 35.62
N ALA A 938 18.83 18.18 34.31
CA ALA A 938 19.24 19.24 33.37
C ALA A 938 18.20 20.38 33.26
N VAL A 939 16.90 20.08 33.33
CA VAL A 939 15.83 21.10 33.21
C VAL A 939 15.66 21.95 34.48
N GLY A 940 15.97 21.40 35.66
CA GLY A 940 15.76 22.08 36.94
C GLY A 940 16.71 23.25 37.25
N GLY A 941 17.78 23.44 36.48
CA GLY A 941 18.82 24.47 36.73
C GLY A 941 19.09 25.44 35.57
N LEU A 942 18.30 25.38 34.48
CA LEU A 942 18.44 26.25 33.30
C LEU A 942 17.25 27.23 33.14
N GLY A 943 16.50 27.47 34.22
CA GLY A 943 15.34 28.36 34.28
C GLY A 943 15.71 29.84 34.42
#